data_AF-A0A7M5X2P5-F1
#
_entry.id   AF-A0A7M5X2P5-F1
#
_cell.length_a   1.000
_cell.length_b   1.000
_cell.length_c   1.000
_cell.angle_alpha   90.00
_cell.angle_beta   90.00
_cell.angle_gamma   90.00
#
_symmetry.space_group_name_H-M   'P 1'
#
loop_
_entity.id
_entity.type
_entity.pdbx_description
1 polymer ?
#
loop_
_entity_poly.entity_id
_entity_poly.type
_entity_poly.pdbx_seq_one_letter_code
_entity_poly.pdbx_strand_id
1 'polypeptide(L)'
;MEWKITFALVVVFTTAVCCQQANNYPTFPKDYKYSHTGPVADHTCVKLTDTAPGWNNNYLCVKLSAGMKSPGFEWKQNVDDIDAVEVDLDGKYCIHFEEPDDEVTGEKNYLCVSEDFPDEFEFITDGNIEEDSEHCLRIYEPSTPEWNNNFLCIYEEEERKEFGSRVLGQWRGVHGRYDKISVGAYAVWGREITTKDVWVRLGINNENMAGSTWHRIPSLRIKDLACGINLVMAITEENKVIVREGVREDDPRGDSWKELDAPAGVSFTQISVSSDTDEVWVVSTSNDVYYREGIDEETPYGEEWVKVNGKLQYVAAGEAGVWGITPSGNTVYRSDSADKYGRGNTVTRIALFGHHYKYLGIDGDVAVNRQTEIGSGEEFEVAFLGDFTIALKSVSTGLYLNLESNGALAAKQAQIQATSHLKVTVLDGGLVALKCTNDRYLMMVSNNNVACTAAKINAWEKLKVVVTNGANFWTPLGEGWEAVPRNDLAKISVGYGAVWAITKNDLIYVRIGISEENPTGEMWQIIGGALREISSSSANGWLWGTNRYGATYYRIPSDKYARGMGLNWITVPGQLESLGVGQAGVWGVIRNVPYYLSDTYDDSENTKGKWVKVGGTMKEVSVGIDIVWGINPFGIFSRTGMSDENPAGNTWEPVPQPAGDKLTTVSVNSASNDIWASSTTKVYHRQ
;
A
#
# COMPACT_ATOMS: atom_id res chain seq x y z
N MET A 1 16.96 64.23 -33.19
CA MET A 1 17.12 63.72 -34.57
C MET A 1 18.13 62.58 -34.48
N GLU A 2 17.79 61.39 -33.98
CA GLU A 2 16.69 60.47 -34.34
C GLU A 2 16.63 60.17 -35.84
N TRP A 3 16.75 58.87 -36.19
CA TRP A 3 16.07 58.02 -37.19
C TRP A 3 16.94 56.74 -37.34
N LYS A 4 16.64 55.54 -36.79
CA LYS A 4 15.58 54.51 -36.94
C LYS A 4 15.60 53.70 -38.27
N ILE A 5 15.49 52.36 -38.11
CA ILE A 5 14.92 51.28 -38.97
C ILE A 5 15.93 50.23 -39.51
N THR A 6 15.69 48.91 -39.69
CA THR A 6 15.01 47.73 -39.04
C THR A 6 15.27 46.50 -39.96
N PHE A 7 15.18 45.25 -39.42
CA PHE A 7 14.92 43.92 -40.06
C PHE A 7 16.04 43.24 -40.87
N ALA A 8 16.22 41.89 -40.92
CA ALA A 8 15.53 40.72 -40.37
C ALA A 8 16.53 39.52 -40.36
N LEU A 9 16.39 38.56 -39.44
CA LEU A 9 17.10 37.27 -39.49
C LEU A 9 16.10 36.15 -39.83
N VAL A 10 16.35 35.43 -40.92
CA VAL A 10 15.62 34.22 -41.33
C VAL A 10 16.28 33.02 -40.66
N VAL A 11 15.54 32.27 -39.85
CA VAL A 11 15.94 30.94 -39.38
C VAL A 11 14.94 29.93 -39.92
N VAL A 12 15.43 29.00 -40.75
CA VAL A 12 14.70 27.83 -41.23
C VAL A 12 14.87 26.73 -40.18
N PHE A 13 13.76 26.29 -39.57
CA PHE A 13 13.71 25.07 -38.78
C PHE A 13 13.26 23.90 -39.67
N THR A 14 14.09 22.87 -39.78
CA THR A 14 13.66 21.52 -40.20
C THR A 14 13.26 20.74 -38.96
N THR A 15 11.98 20.39 -38.85
CA THR A 15 11.37 19.61 -37.77
C THR A 15 11.73 18.13 -37.87
N ALA A 16 12.32 17.57 -36.82
CA ALA A 16 12.21 16.15 -36.49
C ALA A 16 11.14 16.01 -35.41
N VAL A 17 10.02 15.40 -35.79
CA VAL A 17 8.86 15.10 -34.93
C VAL A 17 9.19 13.85 -34.11
N CYS A 18 9.34 14.02 -32.80
CA CYS A 18 9.06 12.96 -31.84
C CYS A 18 7.67 13.25 -31.25
N CYS A 19 6.84 12.21 -31.15
CA CYS A 19 5.40 12.33 -30.88
C CYS A 19 5.13 12.71 -29.40
N GLN A 20 5.13 14.01 -29.09
CA GLN A 20 4.26 14.55 -28.05
C GLN A 20 2.96 14.95 -28.75
N GLN A 21 1.82 14.40 -28.34
CA GLN A 21 0.55 15.06 -28.63
C GLN A 21 0.63 16.43 -27.95
N ALA A 22 0.70 17.49 -28.75
CA ALA A 22 0.40 18.82 -28.26
C ALA A 22 -1.04 18.78 -27.74
N ASN A 23 -1.25 19.03 -26.45
CA ASN A 23 -2.60 19.14 -25.89
C ASN A 23 -3.34 20.24 -26.66
N ASN A 24 -4.35 19.86 -27.45
CA ASN A 24 -5.15 20.78 -28.27
C ASN A 24 -6.17 21.56 -27.42
N TYR A 25 -5.88 21.86 -26.15
CA TYR A 25 -6.83 22.44 -25.19
C TYR A 25 -6.33 23.79 -24.63
N PRO A 26 -7.23 24.69 -24.19
CA PRO A 26 -6.88 25.97 -23.56
C PRO A 26 -6.25 25.80 -22.17
N THR A 27 -5.30 26.67 -21.78
CA THR A 27 -4.52 26.57 -20.54
C THR A 27 -5.22 27.28 -19.38
N PHE A 28 -5.50 26.57 -18.29
CA PHE A 28 -6.07 27.17 -17.08
C PHE A 28 -5.00 27.72 -16.12
N PRO A 29 -5.28 28.76 -15.30
CA PRO A 29 -6.42 29.67 -15.36
C PRO A 29 -6.25 30.75 -16.44
N LYS A 30 -5.08 30.81 -17.09
CA LYS A 30 -4.68 31.90 -18.01
C LYS A 30 -5.67 32.21 -19.14
N ASP A 31 -6.22 31.18 -19.77
CA ASP A 31 -7.18 31.32 -20.88
C ASP A 31 -8.64 31.38 -20.40
N TYR A 32 -8.86 31.42 -19.08
CA TYR A 32 -10.16 31.33 -18.44
C TYR A 32 -10.47 32.62 -17.68
N LYS A 33 -11.75 32.98 -17.64
CA LYS A 33 -12.25 34.12 -16.89
C LYS A 33 -13.59 33.83 -16.26
N TYR A 34 -13.70 34.11 -14.98
CA TYR A 34 -14.98 34.24 -14.31
C TYR A 34 -15.48 35.70 -14.45
N SER A 35 -16.77 35.88 -14.70
CA SER A 35 -17.40 37.19 -14.83
C SER A 35 -18.76 37.20 -14.15
N HIS A 36 -18.93 38.10 -13.18
CA HIS A 36 -20.19 38.41 -12.49
C HIS A 36 -20.95 39.60 -13.15
N THR A 37 -20.59 39.97 -14.38
CA THR A 37 -21.19 41.12 -15.09
C THR A 37 -21.76 40.75 -16.47
N GLY A 38 -21.82 39.46 -16.78
CA GLY A 38 -22.24 38.94 -18.07
C GLY A 38 -21.12 38.23 -18.84
N PRO A 39 -21.44 37.67 -20.03
CA PRO A 39 -20.49 36.92 -20.83
C PRO A 39 -19.35 37.81 -21.35
N VAL A 40 -18.13 37.27 -21.37
CA VAL A 40 -16.94 37.98 -21.88
C VAL A 40 -16.91 37.90 -23.40
N ALA A 41 -16.75 39.04 -24.08
CA ALA A 41 -16.64 39.09 -25.54
C ALA A 41 -15.45 38.26 -26.06
N ASP A 42 -15.60 37.63 -27.22
CA ASP A 42 -14.60 36.77 -27.87
C ASP A 42 -14.19 35.51 -27.06
N HIS A 43 -15.00 35.10 -26.08
CA HIS A 43 -14.84 33.85 -25.32
C HIS A 43 -16.06 32.95 -25.48
N THR A 44 -15.86 31.64 -25.33
CA THR A 44 -16.95 30.68 -25.16
C THR A 44 -17.31 30.65 -23.67
N CYS A 45 -18.55 30.98 -23.32
CA CYS A 45 -18.96 31.08 -21.92
C CYS A 45 -20.08 30.09 -21.56
N VAL A 46 -19.94 29.46 -20.39
CA VAL A 46 -21.02 28.74 -19.71
C VAL A 46 -21.62 29.66 -18.65
N LYS A 47 -22.96 29.74 -18.58
CA LYS A 47 -23.65 30.51 -17.54
C LYS A 47 -23.69 29.67 -16.27
N LEU A 48 -23.25 30.24 -15.16
CA LEU A 48 -23.42 29.66 -13.82
C LEU A 48 -24.63 30.32 -13.17
N THR A 49 -25.53 29.54 -12.59
CA THR A 49 -26.75 30.02 -11.96
C THR A 49 -26.91 29.40 -10.60
N ASP A 50 -27.21 30.26 -9.63
CA ASP A 50 -27.50 29.91 -8.24
C ASP A 50 -28.75 30.70 -7.80
N THR A 51 -29.39 30.28 -6.72
CA THR A 51 -30.50 31.00 -6.10
C THR A 51 -30.05 32.14 -5.20
N ALA A 52 -28.77 32.20 -4.85
CA ALA A 52 -28.21 33.31 -4.10
C ALA A 52 -28.37 34.66 -4.85
N PRO A 53 -28.55 35.78 -4.14
CA PRO A 53 -28.66 37.10 -4.76
C PRO A 53 -27.48 37.44 -5.69
N GLY A 54 -27.76 37.96 -6.88
CA GLY A 54 -26.72 38.39 -7.83
C GLY A 54 -26.32 37.35 -8.87
N TRP A 55 -26.70 36.08 -8.71
CA TRP A 55 -26.27 34.98 -9.60
C TRP A 55 -26.89 34.93 -11.01
N ASN A 56 -27.54 36.00 -11.46
CA ASN A 56 -28.26 36.03 -12.73
C ASN A 56 -27.37 36.39 -13.94
N ASN A 57 -26.12 36.78 -13.72
CA ASN A 57 -25.19 37.29 -14.72
C ASN A 57 -23.76 36.72 -14.58
N ASN A 58 -23.62 35.53 -13.99
CA ASN A 58 -22.34 34.91 -13.67
C ASN A 58 -21.96 33.88 -14.75
N TYR A 59 -20.73 33.94 -15.23
CA TYR A 59 -20.25 33.16 -16.36
C TYR A 59 -18.81 32.68 -16.14
N LEU A 60 -18.54 31.44 -16.51
CA LEU A 60 -17.20 30.92 -16.72
C LEU A 60 -16.90 30.93 -18.22
N CYS A 61 -15.88 31.66 -18.63
CA CYS A 61 -15.56 31.93 -20.02
C CYS A 61 -14.16 31.41 -20.37
N VAL A 62 -14.02 30.75 -21.52
CA VAL A 62 -12.74 30.24 -22.03
C VAL A 62 -12.41 30.85 -23.39
N LYS A 63 -11.16 31.27 -23.56
CA LYS A 63 -10.65 31.81 -24.83
C LYS A 63 -10.11 30.67 -25.69
N LEU A 64 -10.74 30.43 -26.83
CA LEU A 64 -10.29 29.38 -27.76
C LEU A 64 -9.47 29.97 -28.90
N SER A 65 -8.19 29.58 -29.00
CA SER A 65 -7.36 29.88 -30.17
C SER A 65 -7.68 28.94 -31.33
N ALA A 66 -7.34 29.33 -32.56
CA ALA A 66 -7.64 28.54 -33.75
C ALA A 66 -7.01 27.13 -33.66
N GLY A 67 -7.84 26.09 -33.76
CA GLY A 67 -7.43 24.68 -33.66
C GLY A 67 -7.53 24.08 -32.25
N MET A 68 -7.84 24.88 -31.22
CA MET A 68 -8.12 24.36 -29.88
C MET A 68 -9.50 23.71 -29.81
N LYS A 69 -9.58 22.57 -29.12
CA LYS A 69 -10.80 21.89 -28.72
C LYS A 69 -11.37 22.57 -27.47
N SER A 70 -12.70 22.67 -27.43
CA SER A 70 -13.41 23.19 -26.25
C SER A 70 -13.33 22.18 -25.10
N PRO A 71 -13.16 22.63 -23.84
CA PRO A 71 -13.26 21.78 -22.65
C PRO A 71 -14.64 21.13 -22.46
N GLY A 72 -15.68 21.64 -23.13
CA GLY A 72 -17.02 21.04 -23.09
C GLY A 72 -17.84 21.38 -21.84
N PHE A 73 -17.53 22.50 -21.16
CA PHE A 73 -18.23 22.90 -19.93
C PHE A 73 -19.75 22.95 -20.07
N GLU A 74 -20.41 22.44 -19.05
CA GLU A 74 -21.87 22.44 -18.92
C GLU A 74 -22.27 22.67 -17.47
N TRP A 75 -23.21 23.58 -17.24
CA TRP A 75 -23.75 23.87 -15.92
C TRP A 75 -25.06 23.11 -15.69
N LYS A 76 -25.20 22.52 -14.51
CA LYS A 76 -26.41 21.84 -14.06
C LYS A 76 -26.84 22.44 -12.73
N GLN A 77 -28.04 23.00 -12.67
CA GLN A 77 -28.59 23.62 -11.46
C GLN A 77 -29.66 22.73 -10.83
N ASN A 78 -29.69 22.68 -9.50
CA ASN A 78 -30.74 22.04 -8.71
C ASN A 78 -31.06 20.61 -9.18
N VAL A 79 -30.00 19.80 -9.33
CA VAL A 79 -30.15 18.40 -9.72
C VAL A 79 -30.41 17.59 -8.46
N ASP A 80 -31.62 17.03 -8.34
CA ASP A 80 -32.05 16.16 -7.24
C ASP A 80 -31.15 14.93 -7.14
N ASP A 81 -30.05 15.02 -6.37
CA ASP A 81 -28.97 14.04 -6.35
C ASP A 81 -28.60 13.59 -7.79
N ILE A 82 -27.46 14.06 -8.30
CA ILE A 82 -26.71 13.14 -9.17
C ILE A 82 -26.34 11.97 -8.24
N ASP A 83 -27.26 11.02 -8.11
CA ASP A 83 -26.95 9.63 -7.93
C ASP A 83 -25.79 9.41 -8.90
N ALA A 84 -24.59 9.21 -8.38
CA ALA A 84 -23.41 8.83 -9.15
C ALA A 84 -23.59 7.40 -9.76
N VAL A 85 -24.82 7.07 -10.15
CA VAL A 85 -25.37 5.78 -10.52
C VAL A 85 -26.03 5.84 -11.90
N GLU A 86 -26.53 6.97 -12.40
CA GLU A 86 -27.00 7.03 -13.80
C GLU A 86 -26.84 8.42 -14.38
N VAL A 87 -25.72 8.69 -15.08
CA VAL A 87 -25.78 9.02 -16.51
C VAL A 87 -24.41 8.72 -17.12
N ASP A 88 -24.42 7.88 -18.14
CA ASP A 88 -23.47 7.95 -19.26
C ASP A 88 -23.60 9.37 -19.86
N LEU A 89 -22.97 10.39 -19.26
CA LEU A 89 -23.06 11.79 -19.69
C LEU A 89 -22.23 12.00 -20.96
N ASP A 90 -22.45 11.23 -22.04
CA ASP A 90 -21.80 11.43 -23.34
C ASP A 90 -20.28 11.76 -23.23
N GLY A 91 -19.55 11.09 -22.32
CA GLY A 91 -18.13 11.34 -22.03
C GLY A 91 -17.83 12.64 -21.27
N LYS A 92 -18.51 12.93 -20.15
CA LYS A 92 -18.24 14.07 -19.25
C LYS A 92 -18.20 13.68 -17.76
N TYR A 93 -17.32 14.30 -16.98
CA TYR A 93 -17.31 14.24 -15.51
C TYR A 93 -17.80 15.56 -14.89
N CYS A 94 -18.37 15.52 -13.68
CA CYS A 94 -18.99 16.68 -13.03
C CYS A 94 -18.44 16.96 -11.63
N ILE A 95 -18.25 18.24 -11.32
CA ILE A 95 -17.74 18.75 -10.05
C ILE A 95 -18.90 19.38 -9.30
N HIS A 96 -19.05 19.02 -8.04
CA HIS A 96 -20.05 19.62 -7.16
C HIS A 96 -19.66 21.07 -6.83
N PHE A 97 -20.60 21.99 -6.99
CA PHE A 97 -20.37 23.43 -6.98
C PHE A 97 -21.39 24.08 -6.02
N GLU A 98 -21.17 23.94 -4.71
CA GLU A 98 -22.07 24.43 -3.66
C GLU A 98 -21.26 25.23 -2.63
N GLU A 99 -21.80 26.37 -2.18
CA GLU A 99 -21.24 27.15 -1.08
C GLU A 99 -21.94 26.81 0.25
N PRO A 100 -21.25 26.18 1.22
CA PRO A 100 -21.87 25.70 2.46
C PRO A 100 -22.49 26.79 3.34
N ASP A 101 -21.96 28.02 3.32
CA ASP A 101 -22.43 29.12 4.16
C ASP A 101 -23.54 29.97 3.50
N ASP A 102 -24.06 29.55 2.33
CA ASP A 102 -25.20 30.20 1.69
C ASP A 102 -26.50 29.99 2.51
N GLU A 103 -27.18 31.07 2.87
CA GLU A 103 -28.43 31.04 3.63
C GLU A 103 -29.57 30.32 2.87
N VAL A 104 -29.44 30.17 1.54
CA VAL A 104 -30.38 29.41 0.69
C VAL A 104 -29.98 27.94 0.64
N THR A 105 -30.24 27.22 1.74
CA THR A 105 -29.85 25.82 1.89
C THR A 105 -30.59 24.89 0.91
N GLY A 106 -29.85 24.14 0.07
CA GLY A 106 -30.35 22.91 -0.58
C GLY A 106 -30.19 22.79 -2.10
N GLU A 107 -29.51 23.70 -2.80
CA GLU A 107 -29.27 23.56 -4.25
C GLU A 107 -28.03 22.72 -4.57
N LYS A 108 -28.22 21.64 -5.33
CA LYS A 108 -27.12 20.80 -5.83
C LYS A 108 -26.73 21.22 -7.24
N ASN A 109 -25.74 22.11 -7.29
CA ASN A 109 -25.24 22.67 -8.53
C ASN A 109 -23.96 21.95 -8.95
N TYR A 110 -23.78 21.73 -10.26
CA TYR A 110 -22.63 21.01 -10.81
C TYR A 110 -22.07 21.69 -12.05
N LEU A 111 -20.74 21.69 -12.14
CA LEU A 111 -19.99 22.05 -13.34
C LEU A 111 -19.43 20.78 -13.98
N CYS A 112 -19.91 20.42 -15.17
CA CYS A 112 -19.46 19.26 -15.92
C CYS A 112 -18.49 19.64 -17.04
N VAL A 113 -17.55 18.76 -17.36
CA VAL A 113 -16.48 18.95 -18.36
C VAL A 113 -16.20 17.62 -19.08
N SER A 114 -15.71 17.66 -20.31
CA SER A 114 -15.42 16.43 -21.08
C SER A 114 -14.38 15.55 -20.39
N GLU A 115 -14.59 14.23 -20.37
CA GLU A 115 -13.67 13.23 -19.77
C GLU A 115 -12.31 13.19 -20.45
N ASP A 116 -12.24 13.57 -21.72
CA ASP A 116 -11.00 13.64 -22.47
C ASP A 116 -10.29 15.01 -22.36
N PHE A 117 -10.77 15.86 -21.45
CA PHE A 117 -10.10 17.10 -21.07
C PHE A 117 -8.97 16.81 -20.07
N PRO A 118 -7.73 17.32 -20.29
CA PRO A 118 -6.55 16.89 -19.55
C PRO A 118 -6.44 17.46 -18.13
N ASP A 119 -7.07 18.59 -17.82
CA ASP A 119 -6.98 19.18 -16.48
C ASP A 119 -8.17 18.72 -15.62
N GLU A 120 -7.87 18.26 -14.40
CA GLU A 120 -8.87 17.93 -13.38
C GLU A 120 -9.16 19.17 -12.53
N PHE A 121 -10.42 19.61 -12.53
CA PHE A 121 -10.86 20.78 -11.77
C PHE A 121 -11.41 20.40 -10.40
N GLU A 122 -11.15 21.24 -9.39
CA GLU A 122 -11.77 21.18 -8.07
C GLU A 122 -12.42 22.53 -7.73
N PHE A 123 -13.56 22.49 -7.05
CA PHE A 123 -14.19 23.67 -6.46
C PHE A 123 -13.86 23.73 -4.97
N ILE A 124 -13.14 24.78 -4.55
CA ILE A 124 -12.67 25.01 -3.18
C ILE A 124 -13.50 26.12 -2.56
N THR A 125 -14.09 25.83 -1.39
CA THR A 125 -14.82 26.79 -0.57
C THR A 125 -14.01 27.22 0.66
N ASP A 126 -14.23 28.45 1.13
CA ASP A 126 -13.48 29.07 2.24
C ASP A 126 -11.95 29.04 2.09
N GLY A 127 -11.48 29.20 0.84
CA GLY A 127 -10.06 29.24 0.52
C GLY A 127 -9.42 30.57 0.88
N ASN A 128 -8.30 30.56 1.61
CA ASN A 128 -7.41 31.73 1.72
C ASN A 128 -6.35 31.69 0.60
N ILE A 129 -6.81 31.76 -0.66
CA ILE A 129 -5.98 31.68 -1.87
C ILE A 129 -5.73 33.10 -2.40
N GLU A 130 -4.48 33.43 -2.73
CA GLU A 130 -4.11 34.75 -3.25
C GLU A 130 -4.77 35.01 -4.63
N GLU A 131 -5.14 36.25 -4.88
CA GLU A 131 -5.91 36.70 -6.06
C GLU A 131 -5.16 36.48 -7.40
N ASP A 132 -3.83 36.34 -7.34
CA ASP A 132 -2.94 36.07 -8.48
C ASP A 132 -2.45 34.60 -8.53
N SER A 133 -3.19 33.66 -7.91
CA SER A 133 -2.83 32.23 -7.97
C SER A 133 -2.71 31.74 -9.41
N GLU A 134 -1.57 31.12 -9.73
CA GLU A 134 -1.30 30.56 -11.07
C GLU A 134 -2.13 29.31 -11.38
N HIS A 135 -2.95 28.82 -10.45
CA HIS A 135 -3.68 27.54 -10.56
C HIS A 135 -5.16 27.63 -10.19
N CYS A 136 -5.62 28.79 -9.73
CA CYS A 136 -6.98 28.98 -9.25
C CYS A 136 -7.62 30.21 -9.88
N LEU A 137 -8.88 30.05 -10.24
CA LEU A 137 -9.75 31.11 -10.70
C LEU A 137 -10.77 31.40 -9.61
N ARG A 138 -10.73 32.62 -9.07
CA ARG A 138 -11.68 33.06 -8.05
C ARG A 138 -13.09 33.14 -8.63
N ILE A 139 -14.03 32.51 -7.94
CA ILE A 139 -15.47 32.57 -8.18
C ILE A 139 -16.03 33.46 -7.09
N TYR A 140 -16.62 34.60 -7.43
CA TYR A 140 -17.11 35.55 -6.43
C TYR A 140 -18.34 36.29 -6.92
N GLU A 141 -19.25 36.64 -6.02
CA GLU A 141 -20.40 37.47 -6.34
C GLU A 141 -20.49 38.62 -5.33
N PRO A 142 -20.28 39.89 -5.75
CA PRO A 142 -20.27 41.04 -4.84
C PRO A 142 -21.55 41.22 -4.03
N SER A 143 -22.66 40.68 -4.52
CA SER A 143 -23.97 40.74 -3.85
C SER A 143 -24.11 39.73 -2.70
N THR A 144 -23.23 38.72 -2.63
CA THR A 144 -23.25 37.60 -1.67
C THR A 144 -21.84 37.36 -1.11
N PRO A 145 -21.47 38.03 0.00
CA PRO A 145 -20.12 38.05 0.52
C PRO A 145 -19.48 36.68 0.81
N GLU A 146 -20.29 35.69 1.17
CA GLU A 146 -19.96 34.28 1.40
C GLU A 146 -19.37 33.59 0.17
N TRP A 147 -19.61 34.11 -1.03
CA TRP A 147 -18.99 33.59 -2.25
C TRP A 147 -17.61 34.19 -2.53
N ASN A 148 -17.14 35.19 -1.77
CA ASN A 148 -15.90 35.89 -2.11
C ASN A 148 -14.62 35.08 -1.85
N ASN A 149 -14.71 33.96 -1.15
CA ASN A 149 -13.60 33.06 -0.79
C ASN A 149 -13.67 31.71 -1.54
N ASN A 150 -14.37 31.67 -2.68
CA ASN A 150 -14.55 30.46 -3.47
C ASN A 150 -13.67 30.45 -4.73
N PHE A 151 -13.15 29.29 -5.10
CA PHE A 151 -12.17 29.15 -6.17
C PHE A 151 -12.42 27.88 -6.99
N LEU A 152 -12.32 27.99 -8.31
CA LEU A 152 -12.17 26.85 -9.20
C LEU A 152 -10.68 26.66 -9.46
N CYS A 153 -10.12 25.51 -9.15
CA CYS A 153 -8.67 25.27 -9.24
C CYS A 153 -8.37 24.06 -10.12
N ILE A 154 -7.17 24.05 -10.71
CA ILE A 154 -6.55 22.85 -11.25
C ILE A 154 -5.34 22.48 -10.39
N TYR A 155 -5.01 21.20 -10.32
CA TYR A 155 -3.72 20.77 -9.76
C TYR A 155 -2.66 20.76 -10.87
N GLU A 156 -1.58 21.50 -10.70
CA GLU A 156 -0.47 21.45 -11.65
C GLU A 156 0.41 20.20 -11.40
N GLU A 157 0.85 19.56 -12.49
CA GLU A 157 1.97 18.61 -12.44
C GLU A 157 3.30 19.27 -12.00
N GLU A 158 3.37 20.58 -11.76
CA GLU A 158 4.58 21.25 -11.24
C GLU A 158 4.58 21.45 -9.72
N GLU A 159 3.45 21.34 -9.02
CA GLU A 159 3.46 20.97 -7.59
C GLU A 159 3.93 19.52 -7.37
N ARG A 160 3.96 18.73 -8.45
CA ARG A 160 4.72 17.46 -8.55
C ARG A 160 6.24 17.68 -8.68
N LYS A 161 6.72 18.87 -9.07
CA LYS A 161 8.14 19.18 -9.28
C LYS A 161 8.76 20.04 -8.17
N GLU A 162 8.07 21.02 -7.59
CA GLU A 162 8.68 21.90 -6.57
C GLU A 162 8.55 21.35 -5.13
N PHE A 163 7.51 20.56 -4.84
CA PHE A 163 7.53 19.60 -3.71
C PHE A 163 8.25 18.29 -4.06
N GLY A 164 8.67 18.14 -5.32
CA GLY A 164 9.42 17.01 -5.89
C GLY A 164 10.88 16.89 -5.44
N SER A 165 11.40 17.79 -4.60
CA SER A 165 12.79 17.72 -4.10
C SER A 165 12.93 17.23 -2.65
N ARG A 166 11.84 16.87 -1.96
CA ARG A 166 11.91 16.18 -0.64
C ARG A 166 10.89 15.03 -0.54
N VAL A 167 11.14 13.99 -1.33
CA VAL A 167 10.60 12.61 -1.20
C VAL A 167 9.07 12.46 -1.31
N LEU A 168 8.46 12.92 -2.41
CA LEU A 168 7.08 12.57 -2.81
C LEU A 168 7.00 11.75 -4.12
N GLY A 169 8.09 11.11 -4.55
CA GLY A 169 8.18 10.46 -5.86
C GLY A 169 7.39 9.16 -6.10
N GLN A 170 6.38 8.81 -5.30
CA GLN A 170 5.64 7.54 -5.48
C GLN A 170 4.15 7.59 -5.05
N TRP A 171 3.67 8.69 -4.47
CA TRP A 171 2.25 8.85 -4.12
C TRP A 171 1.51 9.63 -5.23
N ARG A 172 0.32 9.16 -5.61
CA ARG A 172 -0.56 9.77 -6.59
C ARG A 172 -1.90 10.09 -5.95
N GLY A 173 -2.42 11.29 -6.21
CA GLY A 173 -3.72 11.72 -5.71
C GLY A 173 -4.87 10.95 -6.34
N VAL A 174 -5.97 10.84 -5.59
CA VAL A 174 -7.27 10.34 -6.05
C VAL A 174 -8.32 11.31 -5.56
N HIS A 175 -9.27 11.65 -6.43
CA HIS A 175 -10.37 12.53 -6.10
C HIS A 175 -11.17 12.03 -4.89
N GLY A 176 -11.63 12.97 -4.07
CA GLY A 176 -12.45 12.74 -2.88
C GLY A 176 -11.65 12.81 -1.57
N ARG A 177 -12.33 13.30 -0.52
CA ARG A 177 -11.74 13.56 0.79
C ARG A 177 -12.24 12.57 1.83
N TYR A 178 -11.37 11.69 2.31
CA TYR A 178 -11.72 10.59 3.20
C TYR A 178 -10.91 10.62 4.50
N ASP A 179 -11.58 10.42 5.63
CA ASP A 179 -10.92 10.32 6.93
C ASP A 179 -10.78 8.88 7.44
N LYS A 180 -11.28 7.92 6.65
CA LYS A 180 -11.07 6.47 6.74
C LYS A 180 -10.88 5.91 5.35
N ILE A 181 -9.94 4.98 5.20
CA ILE A 181 -9.69 4.26 3.95
C ILE A 181 -9.30 2.82 4.27
N SER A 182 -9.81 1.87 3.49
CA SER A 182 -9.41 0.48 3.50
C SER A 182 -9.29 -0.01 2.07
N VAL A 183 -8.18 -0.67 1.71
CA VAL A 183 -7.97 -1.27 0.39
C VAL A 183 -8.04 -2.79 0.49
N GLY A 184 -8.93 -3.39 -0.30
CA GLY A 184 -9.15 -4.83 -0.37
C GLY A 184 -8.48 -5.46 -1.59
N ALA A 185 -8.97 -6.63 -1.99
CA ALA A 185 -8.49 -7.30 -3.21
C ALA A 185 -8.99 -6.59 -4.50
N TYR A 186 -10.23 -6.08 -4.49
CA TYR A 186 -10.91 -5.62 -5.71
C TYR A 186 -11.45 -4.19 -5.62
N ALA A 187 -11.54 -3.62 -4.43
CA ALA A 187 -12.13 -2.29 -4.21
C ALA A 187 -11.46 -1.56 -3.04
N VAL A 188 -11.62 -0.24 -3.04
CA VAL A 188 -11.24 0.61 -1.91
C VAL A 188 -12.51 1.15 -1.27
N TRP A 189 -12.59 1.05 0.04
CA TRP A 189 -13.70 1.57 0.80
C TRP A 189 -13.24 2.75 1.66
N GLY A 190 -14.07 3.78 1.81
CA GLY A 190 -13.73 4.96 2.59
C GLY A 190 -14.91 5.61 3.28
N ARG A 191 -14.63 6.40 4.31
CA ARG A 191 -15.62 7.31 4.94
C ARG A 191 -15.26 8.74 4.59
N GLU A 192 -16.17 9.43 3.93
CA GLU A 192 -15.93 10.81 3.49
C GLU A 192 -15.87 11.73 4.73
N ILE A 193 -14.94 12.68 4.72
CA ILE A 193 -14.57 13.45 5.91
C ILE A 193 -15.67 14.40 6.40
N THR A 194 -16.53 14.88 5.52
CA THR A 194 -17.51 15.94 5.80
C THR A 194 -18.86 15.34 6.21
N THR A 195 -19.48 14.60 5.29
CA THR A 195 -20.77 13.91 5.38
C THR A 195 -20.73 12.70 6.31
N LYS A 196 -19.55 12.09 6.48
CA LYS A 196 -19.36 10.78 7.15
C LYS A 196 -20.03 9.61 6.45
N ASP A 197 -20.43 9.78 5.19
CA ASP A 197 -20.98 8.70 4.38
C ASP A 197 -19.89 7.70 3.99
N VAL A 198 -20.31 6.45 3.81
CA VAL A 198 -19.44 5.37 3.33
C VAL A 198 -19.46 5.35 1.81
N TRP A 199 -18.29 5.19 1.20
CA TRP A 199 -18.14 5.09 -0.24
C TRP A 199 -17.26 3.90 -0.60
N VAL A 200 -17.52 3.33 -1.78
CA VAL A 200 -16.71 2.26 -2.38
C VAL A 200 -16.22 2.71 -3.74
N ARG A 201 -14.92 2.57 -3.98
CA ARG A 201 -14.24 2.86 -5.24
C ARG A 201 -14.02 1.58 -6.03
N LEU A 202 -14.47 1.61 -7.28
CA LEU A 202 -14.47 0.46 -8.19
C LEU A 202 -13.45 0.61 -9.31
N GLY A 203 -13.24 -0.48 -10.07
CA GLY A 203 -12.38 -0.49 -11.26
C GLY A 203 -10.89 -0.48 -10.95
N ILE A 204 -10.52 -0.78 -9.70
CA ILE A 204 -9.10 -0.85 -9.29
C ILE A 204 -8.52 -2.17 -9.78
N ASN A 205 -7.42 -2.11 -10.52
CA ASN A 205 -6.69 -3.26 -11.00
C ASN A 205 -5.21 -2.88 -11.23
N ASN A 206 -4.40 -3.83 -11.69
CA ASN A 206 -2.96 -3.58 -11.90
C ASN A 206 -2.65 -2.53 -12.99
N GLU A 207 -3.56 -2.31 -13.94
CA GLU A 207 -3.44 -1.30 -14.98
C GLU A 207 -4.03 0.05 -14.54
N ASN A 208 -5.09 0.02 -13.73
CA ASN A 208 -5.76 1.18 -13.16
C ASN A 208 -5.78 1.14 -11.63
N MET A 209 -4.63 1.39 -11.00
CA MET A 209 -4.53 1.45 -9.54
C MET A 209 -5.27 2.62 -8.91
N ALA A 210 -5.60 3.65 -9.69
CA ALA A 210 -6.41 4.75 -9.21
C ALA A 210 -7.89 4.37 -9.11
N GLY A 211 -8.33 3.28 -9.75
CA GLY A 211 -9.75 2.97 -9.92
C GLY A 211 -10.47 3.98 -10.82
N SER A 212 -11.75 3.74 -11.05
CA SER A 212 -12.56 4.56 -11.95
C SER A 212 -13.39 5.58 -11.17
N THR A 213 -14.27 5.12 -10.29
CA THR A 213 -15.27 6.00 -9.65
C THR A 213 -15.62 5.57 -8.23
N TRP A 214 -16.11 6.54 -7.44
CA TRP A 214 -16.64 6.35 -6.09
C TRP A 214 -18.16 6.22 -6.12
N HIS A 215 -18.69 5.20 -5.45
CA HIS A 215 -20.11 4.98 -5.25
C HIS A 215 -20.48 5.11 -3.77
N ARG A 216 -21.53 5.87 -3.49
CA ARG A 216 -22.03 6.08 -2.13
C ARG A 216 -22.79 4.86 -1.63
N ILE A 217 -22.57 4.51 -0.36
CA ILE A 217 -23.31 3.48 0.37
C ILE A 217 -24.17 4.21 1.42
N PRO A 218 -25.48 4.40 1.16
CA PRO A 218 -26.32 5.27 1.99
C PRO A 218 -26.64 4.69 3.37
N SER A 219 -27.08 5.59 4.27
CA SER A 219 -27.71 5.26 5.56
C SER A 219 -26.82 4.51 6.55
N LEU A 220 -25.52 4.77 6.55
CA LEU A 220 -24.61 4.16 7.50
C LEU A 220 -23.58 5.16 8.03
N ARG A 221 -23.54 5.31 9.35
CA ARG A 221 -22.47 6.04 10.05
C ARG A 221 -21.57 5.05 10.75
N ILE A 222 -20.29 5.08 10.37
CA ILE A 222 -19.28 4.19 10.90
C ILE A 222 -18.19 4.97 11.61
N LYS A 223 -17.55 4.31 12.56
CA LYS A 223 -16.31 4.71 13.23
C LYS A 223 -15.08 4.18 12.50
N ASP A 224 -15.16 2.93 12.01
CA ASP A 224 -14.06 2.22 11.38
C ASP A 224 -14.57 1.21 10.34
N LEU A 225 -13.70 0.84 9.39
CA LEU A 225 -14.02 0.04 8.22
C LEU A 225 -12.80 -0.78 7.81
N ALA A 226 -13.01 -2.03 7.44
CA ALA A 226 -11.98 -2.84 6.83
C ALA A 226 -12.57 -3.75 5.76
N CYS A 227 -11.82 -3.93 4.67
CA CYS A 227 -12.21 -4.77 3.54
C CYS A 227 -11.10 -5.77 3.20
N GLY A 228 -11.52 -6.99 2.88
CA GLY A 228 -10.68 -8.12 2.52
C GLY A 228 -10.80 -8.49 1.04
N ILE A 229 -10.93 -9.79 0.76
CA ILE A 229 -11.25 -10.34 -0.56
C ILE A 229 -12.74 -10.17 -0.83
N ASN A 230 -13.58 -10.95 -0.14
CA ASN A 230 -15.03 -10.94 -0.28
C ASN A 230 -15.73 -10.51 1.01
N LEU A 231 -14.96 -9.97 1.96
CA LEU A 231 -15.48 -9.54 3.24
C LEU A 231 -15.30 -8.04 3.44
N VAL A 232 -16.38 -7.35 3.76
CA VAL A 232 -16.33 -5.96 4.22
C VAL A 232 -17.04 -5.87 5.56
N MET A 233 -16.33 -5.38 6.58
CA MET A 233 -16.88 -5.19 7.91
C MET A 233 -16.64 -3.76 8.38
N ALA A 234 -17.56 -3.24 9.17
CA ALA A 234 -17.45 -1.93 9.76
C ALA A 234 -17.86 -1.94 11.23
N ILE A 235 -17.38 -0.94 11.96
CA ILE A 235 -17.81 -0.64 13.33
C ILE A 235 -18.64 0.64 13.27
N THR A 236 -19.88 0.60 13.76
CA THR A 236 -20.76 1.77 13.81
C THR A 236 -20.30 2.77 14.88
N GLU A 237 -20.83 3.99 14.87
CA GLU A 237 -20.56 4.97 15.93
C GLU A 237 -20.99 4.47 17.33
N GLU A 238 -22.01 3.60 17.38
CA GLU A 238 -22.49 2.89 18.58
C GLU A 238 -21.63 1.69 18.98
N ASN A 239 -20.48 1.47 18.34
CA ASN A 239 -19.54 0.37 18.60
C ASN A 239 -20.07 -1.04 18.28
N LYS A 240 -21.05 -1.13 17.38
CA LYS A 240 -21.57 -2.41 16.86
C LYS A 240 -20.76 -2.83 15.65
N VAL A 241 -20.53 -4.13 15.50
CA VAL A 241 -19.88 -4.67 14.29
C VAL A 241 -20.98 -5.04 13.30
N ILE A 242 -20.81 -4.61 12.06
CA ILE A 242 -21.68 -4.95 10.95
C ILE A 242 -20.84 -5.53 9.81
N VAL A 243 -21.43 -6.45 9.06
CA VAL A 243 -20.85 -7.06 7.86
C VAL A 243 -21.69 -6.69 6.64
N ARG A 244 -21.03 -6.45 5.51
CA ARG A 244 -21.67 -6.24 4.21
C ARG A 244 -21.93 -7.59 3.57
N GLU A 245 -23.19 -7.92 3.36
CA GLU A 245 -23.61 -9.15 2.70
C GLU A 245 -23.47 -9.03 1.18
N GLY A 246 -23.21 -10.15 0.51
CA GLY A 246 -23.24 -10.23 -0.96
C GLY A 246 -22.03 -9.62 -1.68
N VAL A 247 -20.97 -9.25 -0.97
CA VAL A 247 -19.71 -8.79 -1.57
C VAL A 247 -19.07 -9.92 -2.38
N ARG A 248 -18.73 -9.65 -3.64
CA ARG A 248 -18.10 -10.60 -4.58
C ARG A 248 -17.06 -9.88 -5.42
N GLU A 249 -16.21 -10.63 -6.11
CA GLU A 249 -15.24 -10.08 -7.06
C GLU A 249 -15.91 -9.25 -8.17
N ASP A 250 -17.03 -9.74 -8.72
CA ASP A 250 -17.78 -9.09 -9.80
C ASP A 250 -18.75 -8.00 -9.30
N ASP A 251 -19.15 -8.05 -8.02
CA ASP A 251 -19.86 -6.96 -7.35
C ASP A 251 -19.30 -6.68 -5.95
N PRO A 252 -18.21 -5.92 -5.86
CA PRO A 252 -17.57 -5.63 -4.58
C PRO A 252 -18.35 -4.62 -3.73
N ARG A 253 -19.48 -4.08 -4.22
CA ARG A 253 -20.37 -3.20 -3.44
C ARG A 253 -21.21 -3.99 -2.45
N GLY A 254 -21.55 -5.24 -2.80
CA GLY A 254 -22.50 -6.07 -2.07
C GLY A 254 -23.89 -5.44 -1.89
N ASP A 255 -24.72 -6.11 -1.11
CA ASP A 255 -26.16 -5.88 -1.05
C ASP A 255 -26.58 -5.02 0.15
N SER A 256 -26.33 -5.50 1.36
CA SER A 256 -26.88 -4.94 2.60
C SER A 256 -25.95 -5.09 3.79
N TRP A 257 -26.19 -4.30 4.84
CA TRP A 257 -25.48 -4.42 6.11
C TRP A 257 -26.25 -5.30 7.09
N LYS A 258 -25.54 -6.20 7.77
CA LYS A 258 -26.05 -7.08 8.82
C LYS A 258 -25.23 -6.91 10.09
N GLU A 259 -25.90 -6.76 11.24
CA GLU A 259 -25.24 -6.70 12.54
C GLU A 259 -24.74 -8.08 12.97
N LEU A 260 -23.53 -8.12 13.53
CA LEU A 260 -22.93 -9.29 14.15
C LEU A 260 -22.93 -9.11 15.67
N ASP A 261 -23.35 -10.15 16.38
CA ASP A 261 -23.37 -10.14 17.85
C ASP A 261 -21.94 -10.06 18.41
N ALA A 262 -21.74 -9.14 19.36
CA ALA A 262 -20.53 -9.06 20.17
C ALA A 262 -20.67 -9.92 21.44
N PRO A 263 -19.57 -10.36 22.05
CA PRO A 263 -19.62 -10.98 23.37
C PRO A 263 -20.32 -10.06 24.39
N ALA A 264 -21.02 -10.65 25.35
CA ALA A 264 -21.83 -9.89 26.31
C ALA A 264 -21.01 -8.80 27.04
N GLY A 265 -21.45 -7.54 26.91
CA GLY A 265 -20.80 -6.38 27.54
C GLY A 265 -19.52 -5.91 26.84
N VAL A 266 -19.22 -6.41 25.64
CA VAL A 266 -18.08 -5.98 24.83
C VAL A 266 -18.56 -5.09 23.68
N SER A 267 -17.79 -4.04 23.42
CA SER A 267 -18.02 -3.10 22.32
C SER A 267 -16.70 -2.84 21.61
N PHE A 268 -16.73 -2.75 20.28
CA PHE A 268 -15.53 -2.67 19.45
C PHE A 268 -15.27 -1.25 18.93
N THR A 269 -14.01 -0.91 18.73
CA THR A 269 -13.58 0.46 18.34
C THR A 269 -12.70 0.52 17.11
N GLN A 270 -12.02 -0.59 16.77
CA GLN A 270 -11.17 -0.69 15.59
C GLN A 270 -11.24 -2.12 15.04
N ILE A 271 -11.23 -2.25 13.70
CA ILE A 271 -11.32 -3.51 12.96
C ILE A 271 -10.24 -3.60 11.90
N SER A 272 -9.71 -4.81 11.70
CA SER A 272 -8.82 -5.17 10.60
C SER A 272 -9.36 -6.42 9.92
N VAL A 273 -9.37 -6.41 8.60
CA VAL A 273 -9.68 -7.56 7.75
C VAL A 273 -8.49 -7.77 6.82
N SER A 274 -7.94 -8.99 6.75
CA SER A 274 -6.84 -9.27 5.84
C SER A 274 -7.34 -9.50 4.42
N SER A 275 -6.75 -8.82 3.43
CA SER A 275 -7.23 -8.89 2.05
C SER A 275 -6.72 -10.06 1.22
N ASP A 276 -6.05 -11.02 1.84
CA ASP A 276 -5.65 -12.30 1.23
C ASP A 276 -6.33 -13.52 1.86
N THR A 277 -7.01 -13.35 3.00
CA THR A 277 -7.53 -14.45 3.83
C THR A 277 -8.87 -14.18 4.48
N ASP A 278 -9.40 -12.95 4.37
CA ASP A 278 -10.61 -12.49 5.07
C ASP A 278 -10.55 -12.64 6.61
N GLU A 279 -9.34 -12.76 7.14
CA GLU A 279 -9.10 -12.87 8.57
C GLU A 279 -9.49 -11.58 9.31
N VAL A 280 -10.28 -11.69 10.39
CA VAL A 280 -10.77 -10.51 11.12
C VAL A 280 -10.22 -10.44 12.54
N TRP A 281 -9.68 -9.26 12.86
CA TRP A 281 -9.23 -8.87 14.18
C TRP A 281 -9.89 -7.57 14.61
N VAL A 282 -10.26 -7.48 15.89
CA VAL A 282 -10.88 -6.26 16.46
C VAL A 282 -10.29 -5.90 17.81
N VAL A 283 -10.36 -4.61 18.13
CA VAL A 283 -10.00 -4.05 19.44
C VAL A 283 -11.24 -3.47 20.11
N SER A 284 -11.45 -3.84 21.38
CA SER A 284 -12.57 -3.35 22.19
C SER A 284 -12.32 -1.96 22.79
N THR A 285 -13.37 -1.32 23.30
CA THR A 285 -13.29 -0.08 24.10
C THR A 285 -12.40 -0.22 25.34
N SER A 286 -12.19 -1.45 25.82
CA SER A 286 -11.33 -1.79 26.96
C SER A 286 -9.91 -2.21 26.52
N ASN A 287 -9.55 -1.96 25.27
CA ASN A 287 -8.31 -2.38 24.62
C ASN A 287 -8.12 -3.91 24.57
N ASP A 288 -9.17 -4.71 24.78
CA ASP A 288 -9.08 -6.17 24.61
C ASP A 288 -9.07 -6.52 23.12
N VAL A 289 -8.30 -7.54 22.75
CA VAL A 289 -8.15 -8.00 21.36
C VAL A 289 -9.03 -9.22 21.13
N TYR A 290 -9.71 -9.28 19.99
CA TYR A 290 -10.51 -10.44 19.59
C TYR A 290 -10.24 -10.82 18.14
N TYR A 291 -10.42 -12.10 17.87
CA TYR A 291 -10.32 -12.75 16.57
C TYR A 291 -11.69 -13.31 16.18
N ARG A 292 -12.09 -13.20 14.91
CA ARG A 292 -13.32 -13.84 14.41
C ARG A 292 -12.98 -15.25 13.91
N GLU A 293 -13.52 -16.26 14.58
CA GLU A 293 -13.32 -17.67 14.22
C GLU A 293 -14.44 -18.18 13.30
N GLY A 294 -14.11 -19.19 12.48
CA GLY A 294 -15.05 -19.89 11.61
C GLY A 294 -15.42 -19.13 10.34
N ILE A 295 -14.50 -18.35 9.76
CA ILE A 295 -14.71 -17.74 8.44
C ILE A 295 -14.26 -18.75 7.38
N ASP A 296 -15.19 -19.20 6.54
CA ASP A 296 -14.95 -20.09 5.40
C ASP A 296 -16.01 -19.87 4.29
N GLU A 297 -16.02 -20.73 3.26
CA GLU A 297 -16.95 -20.61 2.13
C GLU A 297 -18.42 -20.81 2.54
N GLU A 298 -18.71 -21.64 3.54
CA GLU A 298 -20.06 -21.89 4.03
C GLU A 298 -20.53 -20.82 5.04
N THR A 299 -19.57 -20.25 5.77
CA THR A 299 -19.76 -19.26 6.84
C THR A 299 -18.90 -18.01 6.60
N PRO A 300 -19.17 -17.24 5.52
CA PRO A 300 -18.30 -16.15 5.07
C PRO A 300 -18.16 -14.97 6.05
N TYR A 301 -18.93 -14.96 7.15
CA TYR A 301 -18.91 -13.92 8.17
C TYR A 301 -18.44 -14.42 9.55
N GLY A 302 -17.99 -15.67 9.65
CA GLY A 302 -17.54 -16.25 10.90
C GLY A 302 -18.68 -16.78 11.76
N GLU A 303 -18.32 -17.54 12.79
CA GLU A 303 -19.23 -18.08 13.81
C GLU A 303 -19.11 -17.32 15.14
N GLU A 304 -17.90 -17.16 15.68
CA GLU A 304 -17.69 -16.62 17.03
C GLU A 304 -16.52 -15.64 17.19
N TRP A 305 -16.56 -14.86 18.28
CA TRP A 305 -15.47 -13.94 18.66
C TRP A 305 -14.64 -14.56 19.78
N VAL A 306 -13.38 -14.85 19.49
CA VAL A 306 -12.43 -15.43 20.45
C VAL A 306 -11.58 -14.32 21.04
N LYS A 307 -11.54 -14.23 22.36
CA LYS A 307 -10.69 -13.26 23.06
C LYS A 307 -9.23 -13.67 22.99
N VAL A 308 -8.36 -12.75 22.60
CA VAL A 308 -6.92 -12.96 22.52
C VAL A 308 -6.23 -12.21 23.66
N ASN A 309 -5.31 -12.89 24.35
CA ASN A 309 -4.55 -12.29 25.43
C ASN A 309 -3.69 -11.13 24.93
N GLY A 310 -3.81 -9.97 25.59
CA GLY A 310 -3.09 -8.75 25.24
C GLY A 310 -3.96 -7.52 25.39
N LYS A 311 -3.33 -6.34 25.32
CA LYS A 311 -4.04 -5.06 25.30
C LYS A 311 -3.50 -4.18 24.19
N LEU A 312 -4.35 -3.83 23.23
CA LEU A 312 -4.01 -3.01 22.07
C LEU A 312 -5.00 -1.86 21.92
N GLN A 313 -4.55 -0.74 21.37
CA GLN A 313 -5.40 0.34 20.87
C GLN A 313 -5.63 0.23 19.35
N TYR A 314 -4.84 -0.58 18.66
CA TYR A 314 -4.91 -0.80 17.22
C TYR A 314 -4.34 -2.18 16.87
N VAL A 315 -4.97 -2.90 15.95
CA VAL A 315 -4.51 -4.18 15.40
C VAL A 315 -4.61 -4.15 13.87
N ALA A 316 -3.65 -4.76 13.19
CA ALA A 316 -3.67 -4.96 11.75
C ALA A 316 -3.17 -6.37 11.41
N ALA A 317 -3.89 -7.05 10.52
CA ALA A 317 -3.57 -8.39 10.04
C ALA A 317 -3.31 -8.37 8.53
N GLY A 318 -2.31 -9.14 8.08
CA GLY A 318 -1.93 -9.26 6.68
C GLY A 318 -0.91 -10.38 6.48
N GLU A 319 -0.37 -10.50 5.26
CA GLU A 319 0.61 -11.55 4.91
C GLU A 319 1.86 -11.52 5.80
N ALA A 320 2.33 -10.33 6.22
CA ALA A 320 3.45 -10.18 7.17
C ALA A 320 3.04 -10.38 8.64
N GLY A 321 1.90 -11.03 8.88
CA GLY A 321 1.38 -11.40 10.19
C GLY A 321 0.49 -10.37 10.85
N VAL A 322 0.23 -10.57 12.15
CA VAL A 322 -0.64 -9.72 12.96
C VAL A 322 0.22 -8.78 13.80
N TRP A 323 0.00 -7.49 13.62
CA TRP A 323 0.71 -6.41 14.27
C TRP A 323 -0.24 -5.57 15.11
N GLY A 324 0.29 -4.95 16.16
CA GLY A 324 -0.50 -4.16 17.08
C GLY A 324 0.23 -2.94 17.61
N ILE A 325 -0.56 -1.98 18.07
CA ILE A 325 -0.09 -0.84 18.85
C ILE A 325 -0.73 -0.92 20.22
N THR A 326 0.08 -0.90 21.28
CA THR A 326 -0.42 -0.90 22.66
C THR A 326 -1.00 0.48 23.03
N PRO A 327 -1.80 0.60 24.10
CA PRO A 327 -2.28 1.91 24.59
C PRO A 327 -1.16 2.90 24.95
N SER A 328 0.05 2.41 25.23
CA SER A 328 1.23 3.24 25.47
C SER A 328 1.93 3.70 24.17
N GLY A 329 1.43 3.31 23.00
CA GLY A 329 2.00 3.62 21.69
C GLY A 329 3.10 2.66 21.23
N ASN A 330 3.39 1.59 21.98
CA ASN A 330 4.44 0.63 21.61
C ASN A 330 3.95 -0.29 20.50
N THR A 331 4.86 -0.63 19.58
CA THR A 331 4.57 -1.63 18.55
C THR A 331 4.79 -3.03 19.08
N VAL A 332 3.89 -3.93 18.73
CA VAL A 332 4.04 -5.37 18.98
C VAL A 332 3.75 -6.18 17.72
N TYR A 333 4.43 -7.31 17.59
CA TYR A 333 4.18 -8.33 16.58
C TYR A 333 3.62 -9.58 17.27
N ARG A 334 2.72 -10.31 16.62
CA ARG A 334 2.19 -11.57 17.14
C ARG A 334 3.04 -12.72 16.61
N SER A 335 3.78 -13.40 17.48
CA SER A 335 4.68 -14.49 17.08
C SER A 335 3.94 -15.60 16.33
N ASP A 336 4.58 -16.20 15.32
CA ASP A 336 4.02 -17.26 14.46
C ASP A 336 2.72 -16.89 13.74
N SER A 337 2.56 -15.61 13.38
CA SER A 337 1.41 -15.14 12.58
C SER A 337 1.73 -14.86 11.11
N ALA A 338 3.01 -14.69 10.75
CA ALA A 338 3.49 -14.33 9.42
C ALA A 338 4.00 -15.56 8.62
N ASP A 339 3.14 -16.53 8.33
CA ASP A 339 3.28 -17.50 7.23
C ASP A 339 2.08 -18.46 7.24
N LYS A 340 0.94 -17.97 6.73
CA LYS A 340 -0.32 -18.73 6.78
C LYS A 340 -0.56 -19.62 5.57
N TYR A 341 0.27 -19.51 4.51
CA TYR A 341 0.02 -20.17 3.23
C TYR A 341 1.22 -20.78 2.51
N GLY A 342 2.46 -20.71 3.02
CA GLY A 342 3.59 -21.50 2.50
C GLY A 342 3.60 -21.57 0.97
N ARG A 343 3.64 -20.41 0.30
CA ARG A 343 3.63 -20.30 -1.17
C ARG A 343 4.92 -20.82 -1.83
N GLY A 344 5.60 -21.77 -1.19
CA GLY A 344 6.61 -22.63 -1.77
C GLY A 344 6.26 -24.08 -1.46
N ASN A 345 6.13 -24.91 -2.50
CA ASN A 345 5.89 -26.38 -2.49
C ASN A 345 6.72 -27.16 -1.45
N THR A 346 6.40 -27.03 -0.17
CA THR A 346 7.05 -27.76 0.92
C THR A 346 5.95 -28.54 1.64
N VAL A 347 6.06 -29.87 1.59
CA VAL A 347 5.18 -30.76 2.35
C VAL A 347 5.40 -30.48 3.83
N THR A 348 4.39 -29.91 4.49
CA THR A 348 4.47 -29.61 5.93
C THR A 348 4.52 -30.89 6.74
N ARG A 349 5.55 -31.03 7.57
CA ARG A 349 5.72 -32.16 8.49
C ARG A 349 5.62 -31.68 9.93
N ILE A 350 4.87 -32.42 10.72
CA ILE A 350 4.62 -32.11 12.13
C ILE A 350 4.84 -33.34 13.01
N ALA A 351 5.13 -33.08 14.28
CA ALA A 351 5.02 -34.04 15.37
C ALA A 351 4.01 -33.50 16.40
N LEU A 352 3.22 -34.39 16.99
CA LEU A 352 2.21 -34.02 17.98
C LEU A 352 2.67 -34.43 19.38
N PHE A 353 2.88 -33.46 20.26
CA PHE A 353 3.40 -33.68 21.62
C PHE A 353 2.27 -33.59 22.65
N GLY A 354 2.02 -34.68 23.37
CA GLY A 354 0.96 -34.74 24.38
C GLY A 354 1.41 -34.32 25.78
N HIS A 355 0.44 -34.10 26.66
CA HIS A 355 0.63 -33.62 28.04
C HIS A 355 1.51 -34.52 28.95
N HIS A 356 1.66 -35.81 28.63
CA HIS A 356 2.60 -36.75 29.28
C HIS A 356 4.05 -36.60 28.80
N TYR A 357 4.37 -35.52 28.07
CA TYR A 357 5.70 -35.23 27.55
C TYR A 357 6.24 -36.26 26.55
N LYS A 358 5.37 -36.79 25.68
CA LYS A 358 5.77 -37.71 24.61
C LYS A 358 5.03 -37.42 23.31
N TYR A 359 5.66 -37.75 22.20
CA TYR A 359 5.13 -37.57 20.85
C TYR A 359 4.18 -38.70 20.46
N LEU A 360 3.17 -38.36 19.66
CA LEU A 360 2.40 -39.30 18.88
C LEU A 360 3.33 -39.95 17.87
N GLY A 361 3.35 -41.27 17.84
CA GLY A 361 4.13 -42.03 16.88
C GLY A 361 3.38 -43.23 16.37
N ILE A 362 3.98 -43.90 15.39
CA ILE A 362 3.44 -45.07 14.72
C ILE A 362 4.33 -46.29 15.00
N ASP A 363 3.74 -47.33 15.59
CA ASP A 363 4.35 -48.64 15.80
C ASP A 363 3.65 -49.67 14.92
N GLY A 364 4.27 -50.03 13.80
CA GLY A 364 3.60 -50.74 12.71
C GLY A 364 2.53 -49.84 12.07
N ASP A 365 1.26 -50.20 12.18
CA ASP A 365 0.14 -49.35 11.76
C ASP A 365 -0.58 -48.69 12.94
N VAL A 366 -0.14 -48.92 14.19
CA VAL A 366 -0.89 -48.50 15.39
C VAL A 366 -0.35 -47.19 15.93
N ALA A 367 -1.25 -46.25 16.24
CA ALA A 367 -0.90 -45.01 16.91
C ALA A 367 -0.52 -45.26 18.38
N VAL A 368 0.65 -44.77 18.80
CA VAL A 368 1.20 -44.89 20.14
C VAL A 368 1.76 -43.53 20.61
N ASN A 369 2.09 -43.39 21.89
CA ASN A 369 2.69 -42.16 22.41
C ASN A 369 4.00 -42.39 23.20
N ARG A 370 4.85 -43.32 22.73
CA ARG A 370 5.95 -43.89 23.53
C ARG A 370 7.23 -43.06 23.58
N GLN A 371 7.47 -42.20 22.59
CA GLN A 371 8.78 -41.56 22.39
C GLN A 371 8.86 -40.14 22.93
N THR A 372 10.01 -39.77 23.50
CA THR A 372 10.31 -38.41 23.99
C THR A 372 11.11 -37.58 22.99
N GLU A 373 11.56 -38.20 21.89
CA GLU A 373 12.31 -37.56 20.82
C GLU A 373 11.58 -37.78 19.49
N ILE A 374 11.77 -36.86 18.54
CA ILE A 374 11.14 -36.91 17.22
C ILE A 374 12.02 -37.76 16.30
N GLY A 375 11.53 -38.95 15.93
CA GLY A 375 12.07 -39.77 14.84
C GLY A 375 11.10 -39.87 13.67
N SER A 376 11.43 -40.67 12.65
CA SER A 376 10.56 -40.88 11.49
C SER A 376 9.20 -41.51 11.84
N GLY A 377 9.10 -42.18 12.98
CA GLY A 377 7.85 -42.74 13.51
C GLY A 377 6.89 -41.71 14.08
N GLU A 378 7.38 -40.53 14.44
CA GLU A 378 6.63 -39.45 15.12
C GLU A 378 6.30 -38.27 14.20
N GLU A 379 6.79 -38.32 12.96
CA GLU A 379 6.52 -37.30 11.95
C GLU A 379 5.31 -37.66 11.08
N PHE A 380 4.51 -36.64 10.78
CA PHE A 380 3.33 -36.71 9.93
C PHE A 380 3.37 -35.63 8.86
N GLU A 381 3.17 -36.01 7.60
CA GLU A 381 2.83 -35.08 6.52
C GLU A 381 1.36 -34.68 6.68
N VAL A 382 1.09 -33.37 6.60
CA VAL A 382 -0.27 -32.84 6.75
C VAL A 382 -0.90 -32.66 5.38
N ALA A 383 -2.06 -33.28 5.17
CA ALA A 383 -2.95 -32.95 4.08
C ALA A 383 -4.09 -32.07 4.60
N PHE A 384 -4.19 -30.85 4.07
CA PHE A 384 -5.26 -29.90 4.39
C PHE A 384 -6.48 -30.19 3.53
N LEU A 385 -7.66 -30.25 4.16
CA LEU A 385 -8.92 -30.64 3.51
C LEU A 385 -9.97 -29.51 3.51
N GLY A 386 -9.65 -28.33 4.03
CA GLY A 386 -10.60 -27.23 4.27
C GLY A 386 -11.22 -27.28 5.68
N ASP A 387 -11.87 -26.21 6.12
CA ASP A 387 -12.68 -26.12 7.35
C ASP A 387 -12.01 -26.63 8.63
N PHE A 388 -10.74 -26.24 8.83
CA PHE A 388 -9.88 -26.75 9.91
C PHE A 388 -9.79 -28.27 9.97
N THR A 389 -10.07 -28.96 8.86
CA THR A 389 -10.06 -30.42 8.75
C THR A 389 -8.79 -30.87 8.04
N ILE A 390 -8.15 -31.88 8.62
CA ILE A 390 -6.84 -32.36 8.19
C ILE A 390 -6.84 -33.88 8.08
N ALA A 391 -5.91 -34.41 7.31
CA ALA A 391 -5.50 -35.80 7.38
C ALA A 391 -3.99 -35.88 7.63
N LEU A 392 -3.60 -36.79 8.53
CA LEU A 392 -2.20 -36.97 8.92
C LEU A 392 -1.65 -38.23 8.29
N LYS A 393 -0.66 -38.09 7.43
CA LYS A 393 0.05 -39.20 6.79
C LYS A 393 1.34 -39.47 7.53
N SER A 394 1.49 -40.66 8.08
CA SER A 394 2.73 -41.07 8.75
C SER A 394 3.90 -41.03 7.78
N VAL A 395 5.00 -40.36 8.15
CA VAL A 395 6.23 -40.32 7.35
C VAL A 395 6.88 -41.71 7.32
N SER A 396 6.85 -42.46 8.43
CA SER A 396 7.43 -43.80 8.52
C SER A 396 6.72 -44.85 7.66
N THR A 397 5.40 -44.80 7.54
CA THR A 397 4.63 -45.83 6.80
C THR A 397 4.11 -45.35 5.45
N GLY A 398 4.01 -44.03 5.24
CA GLY A 398 3.37 -43.45 4.06
C GLY A 398 1.85 -43.58 4.03
N LEU A 399 1.22 -43.98 5.15
CA LEU A 399 -0.21 -44.23 5.26
C LEU A 399 -0.90 -43.17 6.14
N TYR A 400 -2.15 -42.85 5.83
CA TYR A 400 -2.98 -41.92 6.59
C TYR A 400 -3.49 -42.55 7.88
N LEU A 401 -3.48 -41.79 8.96
CA LEU A 401 -4.18 -42.09 10.21
C LEU A 401 -5.68 -42.17 9.95
N ASN A 402 -6.31 -43.23 10.44
CA ASN A 402 -7.73 -43.51 10.28
C ASN A 402 -8.35 -43.91 11.60
N LEU A 403 -9.57 -43.44 11.83
CA LEU A 403 -10.41 -43.84 12.94
C LEU A 403 -10.96 -45.26 12.74
N GLU A 404 -10.68 -46.12 13.71
CA GLU A 404 -11.20 -47.48 13.78
C GLU A 404 -12.54 -47.52 14.52
N SER A 405 -13.33 -48.57 14.26
CA SER A 405 -14.65 -48.78 14.88
C SER A 405 -14.64 -48.82 16.41
N ASN A 406 -13.50 -49.12 17.03
CA ASN A 406 -13.31 -49.15 18.48
C ASN A 406 -12.82 -47.80 19.06
N GLY A 407 -12.70 -46.75 18.23
CA GLY A 407 -12.20 -45.43 18.63
C GLY A 407 -10.68 -45.27 18.61
N ALA A 408 -9.92 -46.32 18.26
CA ALA A 408 -8.46 -46.21 18.09
C ALA A 408 -8.09 -45.51 16.78
N LEU A 409 -6.85 -45.02 16.68
CA LEU A 409 -6.28 -44.52 15.43
C LEU A 409 -5.24 -45.50 14.89
N ALA A 410 -5.27 -45.73 13.57
CA ALA A 410 -4.30 -46.56 12.87
C ALA A 410 -3.94 -46.01 11.48
N ALA A 411 -2.67 -46.08 11.10
CA ALA A 411 -2.16 -45.66 9.81
C ALA A 411 -2.31 -46.79 8.77
N LYS A 412 -3.46 -46.90 8.11
CA LYS A 412 -3.78 -48.08 7.25
C LYS A 412 -4.00 -47.81 5.76
N GLN A 413 -4.39 -46.60 5.38
CA GLN A 413 -4.85 -46.30 4.02
C GLN A 413 -3.85 -45.39 3.30
N ALA A 414 -3.53 -45.71 2.05
CA ALA A 414 -2.64 -44.88 1.22
C ALA A 414 -3.34 -43.63 0.65
N GLN A 415 -4.68 -43.63 0.65
CA GLN A 415 -5.52 -42.53 0.19
C GLN A 415 -6.32 -41.98 1.36
N ILE A 416 -6.66 -40.71 1.28
CA ILE A 416 -7.51 -40.05 2.27
C ILE A 416 -8.91 -40.66 2.19
N GLN A 417 -9.47 -40.99 3.35
CA GLN A 417 -10.83 -41.49 3.51
C GLN A 417 -11.58 -40.62 4.51
N ALA A 418 -12.91 -40.72 4.55
CA ALA A 418 -13.70 -40.02 5.56
C ALA A 418 -13.23 -40.33 7.00
N THR A 419 -12.78 -41.56 7.27
CA THR A 419 -12.21 -41.96 8.56
C THR A 419 -10.85 -41.33 8.87
N SER A 420 -10.19 -40.71 7.89
CA SER A 420 -8.91 -40.01 8.06
C SER A 420 -9.07 -38.57 8.54
N HIS A 421 -10.29 -38.04 8.53
CA HIS A 421 -10.54 -36.63 8.82
C HIS A 421 -10.42 -36.35 10.32
N LEU A 422 -9.65 -35.32 10.65
CA LEU A 422 -9.47 -34.80 12.00
C LEU A 422 -9.79 -33.30 11.96
N LYS A 423 -10.83 -32.87 12.68
CA LYS A 423 -11.15 -31.45 12.84
C LYS A 423 -10.25 -30.87 13.93
N VAL A 424 -9.55 -29.80 13.61
CA VAL A 424 -8.63 -29.10 14.51
C VAL A 424 -9.41 -28.07 15.31
N THR A 425 -9.24 -28.10 16.63
CA THR A 425 -9.70 -27.06 17.55
C THR A 425 -8.48 -26.36 18.11
N VAL A 426 -8.32 -25.07 17.81
CA VAL A 426 -7.20 -24.26 18.31
C VAL A 426 -7.49 -23.86 19.76
N LEU A 427 -6.47 -23.93 20.62
CA LEU A 427 -6.56 -23.64 22.04
C LEU A 427 -5.54 -22.57 22.43
N ASP A 428 -5.76 -21.93 23.59
CA ASP A 428 -4.81 -20.98 24.16
C ASP A 428 -3.40 -21.59 24.36
N GLY A 429 -2.36 -20.79 24.11
CA GLY A 429 -0.97 -21.15 24.37
C GLY A 429 -0.32 -22.04 23.32
N GLY A 430 -0.77 -21.97 22.07
CA GLY A 430 -0.18 -22.74 20.95
C GLY A 430 -0.53 -24.23 20.97
N LEU A 431 -1.62 -24.59 21.66
CA LEU A 431 -2.09 -25.96 21.76
C LEU A 431 -3.26 -26.19 20.81
N VAL A 432 -3.46 -27.45 20.41
CA VAL A 432 -4.60 -27.88 19.61
C VAL A 432 -5.26 -29.10 20.25
N ALA A 433 -6.54 -29.30 19.95
CA ALA A 433 -7.20 -30.58 20.12
C ALA A 433 -7.66 -31.11 18.76
N LEU A 434 -7.61 -32.41 18.56
CA LEU A 434 -8.02 -33.06 17.31
C LEU A 434 -9.32 -33.82 17.57
N LYS A 435 -10.40 -33.45 16.88
CA LYS A 435 -11.70 -34.12 16.95
C LYS A 435 -11.86 -35.07 15.78
N CYS A 436 -12.11 -36.34 16.08
CA CYS A 436 -12.26 -37.38 15.08
C CYS A 436 -13.71 -37.49 14.61
N THR A 437 -13.95 -38.22 13.51
CA THR A 437 -15.26 -38.33 12.86
C THR A 437 -16.38 -39.00 13.68
N ASN A 438 -16.06 -39.59 14.83
CA ASN A 438 -17.04 -40.07 15.81
C ASN A 438 -17.47 -39.01 16.84
N ASP A 439 -17.18 -37.75 16.57
CA ASP A 439 -17.42 -36.60 17.46
C ASP A 439 -16.69 -36.64 18.81
N ARG A 440 -15.59 -37.40 18.89
CA ARG A 440 -14.73 -37.48 20.09
C ARG A 440 -13.35 -36.89 19.84
N TYR A 441 -12.78 -36.29 20.87
CA TYR A 441 -11.41 -35.79 20.84
C TYR A 441 -10.39 -36.91 21.01
N LEU A 442 -9.29 -36.78 20.26
CA LEU A 442 -8.09 -37.57 20.39
C LEU A 442 -7.49 -37.35 21.78
N MET A 443 -7.34 -38.45 22.51
CA MET A 443 -6.73 -38.47 23.83
C MET A 443 -5.44 -39.27 23.77
N MET A 444 -4.35 -38.72 24.30
CA MET A 444 -3.07 -39.41 24.46
C MET A 444 -2.79 -39.61 25.95
N VAL A 445 -3.03 -40.82 26.47
CA VAL A 445 -2.81 -41.15 27.89
C VAL A 445 -1.49 -41.88 28.12
N SER A 446 -0.93 -41.78 29.31
CA SER A 446 0.43 -42.23 29.65
C SER A 446 0.72 -43.74 29.49
N ASN A 447 -0.29 -44.58 29.25
CA ASN A 447 -0.17 -46.03 29.08
C ASN A 447 -0.03 -46.48 27.62
N ASN A 448 0.40 -45.60 26.71
CA ASN A 448 0.53 -45.87 25.27
C ASN A 448 -0.79 -46.01 24.52
N ASN A 449 -1.91 -45.64 25.14
CA ASN A 449 -3.20 -45.65 24.49
C ASN A 449 -3.47 -44.29 23.83
N VAL A 450 -3.71 -44.34 22.53
CA VAL A 450 -4.08 -43.19 21.70
C VAL A 450 -5.44 -43.49 21.08
N ALA A 451 -6.46 -42.74 21.48
CA ALA A 451 -7.84 -43.03 21.05
C ALA A 451 -8.73 -41.79 21.03
N CYS A 452 -9.63 -41.72 20.05
CA CYS A 452 -10.68 -40.71 19.92
C CYS A 452 -11.89 -41.11 20.77
N THR A 453 -11.81 -40.87 22.08
CA THR A 453 -12.85 -41.29 23.04
C THR A 453 -13.35 -40.17 23.94
N ALA A 454 -12.64 -39.04 24.00
CA ALA A 454 -12.96 -37.97 24.92
C ALA A 454 -14.14 -37.11 24.44
N ALA A 455 -15.07 -36.81 25.34
CA ALA A 455 -16.24 -35.96 25.05
C ALA A 455 -15.94 -34.45 25.17
N LYS A 456 -14.86 -34.10 25.87
CA LYS A 456 -14.47 -32.73 26.22
C LYS A 456 -12.94 -32.64 26.22
N ILE A 457 -12.43 -31.44 26.00
CA ILE A 457 -11.00 -31.14 26.01
C ILE A 457 -10.55 -30.95 27.46
N ASN A 458 -9.74 -31.88 27.98
CA ASN A 458 -9.05 -31.76 29.27
C ASN A 458 -7.54 -31.77 29.04
N ALA A 459 -6.74 -32.18 30.03
CA ALA A 459 -5.29 -32.20 29.90
C ALA A 459 -4.79 -33.16 28.81
N TRP A 460 -5.43 -34.31 28.61
CA TRP A 460 -4.93 -35.39 27.75
C TRP A 460 -5.27 -35.22 26.26
N GLU A 461 -6.17 -34.30 25.94
CA GLU A 461 -6.59 -33.94 24.58
C GLU A 461 -5.84 -32.73 24.03
N LYS A 462 -5.06 -32.06 24.89
CA LYS A 462 -4.24 -30.90 24.52
C LYS A 462 -2.92 -31.36 23.95
N LEU A 463 -2.68 -31.02 22.68
CA LEU A 463 -1.49 -31.38 21.93
C LEU A 463 -0.74 -30.12 21.58
N LYS A 464 0.58 -30.11 21.81
CA LYS A 464 1.46 -29.13 21.20
C LYS A 464 1.86 -29.63 19.82
N VAL A 465 1.72 -28.78 18.80
CA VAL A 465 2.24 -29.09 17.47
C VAL A 465 3.69 -28.65 17.39
N VAL A 466 4.57 -29.53 16.93
CA VAL A 466 5.97 -29.22 16.67
C VAL A 466 6.19 -29.39 15.17
N VAL A 467 6.49 -28.31 14.47
CA VAL A 467 6.82 -28.40 13.04
C VAL A 467 8.24 -28.91 12.89
N THR A 468 8.38 -29.95 12.07
CA THR A 468 9.67 -30.63 11.83
C THR A 468 10.21 -30.33 10.42
N ASN A 469 9.34 -29.86 9.52
CA ASN A 469 9.70 -29.31 8.21
C ASN A 469 8.55 -28.44 7.67
N GLY A 470 8.85 -27.29 7.05
CA GLY A 470 7.86 -26.29 6.62
C GLY A 470 7.57 -25.22 7.68
N ALA A 471 6.60 -24.35 7.41
CA ALA A 471 6.22 -23.26 8.30
C ALA A 471 5.21 -23.65 9.39
N ASN A 472 5.08 -22.83 10.44
CA ASN A 472 4.14 -22.99 11.55
C ASN A 472 2.73 -22.50 11.19
N PHE A 473 1.87 -23.38 10.67
CA PHE A 473 0.51 -23.05 10.22
C PHE A 473 -0.61 -23.11 11.29
N TRP A 474 -0.36 -23.66 12.47
CA TRP A 474 -1.42 -24.15 13.36
C TRP A 474 -1.99 -23.16 14.38
N THR A 475 -1.46 -21.94 14.42
CA THR A 475 -1.99 -20.90 15.28
C THR A 475 -2.42 -19.74 14.40
N PRO A 476 -3.67 -19.69 13.87
CA PRO A 476 -4.21 -18.45 13.33
C PRO A 476 -4.10 -17.32 14.37
N LEU A 477 -4.12 -17.69 15.65
CA LEU A 477 -3.86 -16.85 16.79
C LEU A 477 -2.39 -16.61 17.11
N GLY A 478 -1.35 -17.17 16.48
CA GLY A 478 0.04 -17.06 16.99
C GLY A 478 0.26 -17.50 18.45
N GLU A 479 1.48 -17.36 18.98
CA GLU A 479 1.80 -17.78 20.36
C GLU A 479 1.72 -16.64 21.40
N GLY A 480 2.12 -15.42 21.04
CA GLY A 480 2.19 -14.29 21.97
C GLY A 480 2.49 -12.95 21.30
N TRP A 481 2.53 -11.87 22.10
CA TRP A 481 2.91 -10.54 21.62
C TRP A 481 4.37 -10.26 21.95
N GLU A 482 5.15 -9.94 20.92
CA GLU A 482 6.56 -9.57 21.00
C GLU A 482 6.73 -8.07 20.78
N ALA A 483 7.57 -7.44 21.59
CA ALA A 483 7.82 -6.00 21.45
C ALA A 483 8.70 -5.70 20.24
N VAL A 484 8.24 -4.79 19.38
CA VAL A 484 9.02 -4.27 18.26
C VAL A 484 9.42 -2.82 18.57
N PRO A 485 10.71 -2.45 18.50
CA PRO A 485 11.16 -1.13 18.94
C PRO A 485 10.53 0.02 18.14
N ARG A 486 9.51 0.66 18.73
CA ARG A 486 8.96 1.99 18.40
C ARG A 486 7.77 2.35 19.31
N ASN A 487 7.63 3.60 19.73
CA ASN A 487 6.64 4.02 20.74
C ASN A 487 5.80 5.27 20.39
N ASP A 488 5.89 5.78 19.16
CA ASP A 488 5.21 6.99 18.67
C ASP A 488 4.16 6.72 17.57
N LEU A 489 3.89 5.45 17.26
CA LEU A 489 2.94 5.07 16.21
C LEU A 489 1.49 5.32 16.65
N ALA A 490 0.68 5.75 15.68
CA ALA A 490 -0.76 5.95 15.83
C ALA A 490 -1.56 4.85 15.13
N LYS A 491 -1.14 4.44 13.93
CA LYS A 491 -1.78 3.36 13.16
C LYS A 491 -0.74 2.52 12.43
N ILE A 492 -1.12 1.29 12.14
CA ILE A 492 -0.32 0.30 11.45
C ILE A 492 -1.21 -0.41 10.43
N SER A 493 -0.66 -0.77 9.28
CA SER A 493 -1.31 -1.55 8.25
C SER A 493 -0.34 -2.59 7.72
N VAL A 494 -0.85 -3.79 7.45
CA VAL A 494 -0.04 -4.93 7.03
C VAL A 494 -0.57 -5.40 5.68
N GLY A 495 0.31 -5.59 4.69
CA GLY A 495 -0.08 -6.12 3.39
C GLY A 495 1.11 -6.49 2.52
N TYR A 496 1.00 -7.60 1.81
CA TYR A 496 1.91 -8.10 0.76
C TYR A 496 3.35 -8.28 1.25
N GLY A 497 3.53 -8.84 2.45
CA GLY A 497 4.84 -8.97 3.09
C GLY A 497 5.42 -7.66 3.65
N ALA A 498 4.69 -6.54 3.58
CA ALA A 498 5.10 -5.25 4.11
C ALA A 498 4.26 -4.79 5.31
N VAL A 499 4.90 -4.01 6.19
CA VAL A 499 4.25 -3.37 7.33
C VAL A 499 4.47 -1.87 7.24
N TRP A 500 3.37 -1.14 7.12
CA TRP A 500 3.33 0.31 7.03
C TRP A 500 2.76 0.90 8.29
N ALA A 501 3.23 2.06 8.69
CA ALA A 501 2.74 2.73 9.88
C ALA A 501 2.76 4.24 9.74
N ILE A 502 1.90 4.89 10.51
CA ILE A 502 1.88 6.33 10.67
C ILE A 502 2.05 6.71 12.13
N THR A 503 2.78 7.79 12.38
CA THR A 503 2.97 8.34 13.72
C THR A 503 1.79 9.23 14.13
N LYS A 504 1.76 9.65 15.39
CA LYS A 504 0.81 10.67 15.88
C LYS A 504 0.93 12.03 15.18
N ASN A 505 2.08 12.30 14.55
CA ASN A 505 2.38 13.52 13.80
C ASN A 505 2.28 13.29 12.27
N ASP A 506 1.54 12.27 11.86
CA ASP A 506 1.25 11.93 10.46
C ASP A 506 2.47 11.51 9.61
N LEU A 507 3.66 11.33 10.21
CA LEU A 507 4.83 10.80 9.50
C LEU A 507 4.62 9.33 9.11
N ILE A 508 5.00 8.97 7.89
CA ILE A 508 4.84 7.64 7.29
C ILE A 508 6.11 6.82 7.44
N TYR A 509 5.96 5.54 7.77
CA TYR A 509 7.07 4.61 7.87
C TYR A 509 6.73 3.24 7.28
N VAL A 510 7.77 2.56 6.84
CA VAL A 510 7.72 1.16 6.44
C VAL A 510 8.72 0.36 7.28
N ARG A 511 8.36 -0.87 7.65
CA ARG A 511 9.25 -1.81 8.32
C ARG A 511 10.09 -2.54 7.28
N ILE A 512 11.40 -2.48 7.43
CA ILE A 512 12.39 -3.10 6.53
C ILE A 512 12.96 -4.37 7.16
N GLY A 513 13.31 -5.34 6.32
CA GLY A 513 14.01 -6.57 6.72
C GLY A 513 13.08 -7.69 7.21
N ILE A 514 11.77 -7.58 6.92
CA ILE A 514 10.80 -8.65 7.20
C ILE A 514 11.10 -9.81 6.24
N SER A 515 11.27 -11.01 6.81
CA SER A 515 11.39 -12.27 6.07
C SER A 515 10.78 -13.42 6.87
N GLU A 516 10.72 -14.62 6.30
CA GLU A 516 10.31 -15.83 7.00
C GLU A 516 11.18 -16.10 8.24
N GLU A 517 12.50 -15.89 8.13
CA GLU A 517 13.44 -16.08 9.25
C GLU A 517 13.47 -14.89 10.23
N ASN A 518 13.00 -13.73 9.80
CA ASN A 518 12.92 -12.52 10.62
C ASN A 518 11.56 -11.82 10.46
N PRO A 519 10.47 -12.38 11.00
CA PRO A 519 9.13 -11.85 10.78
C PRO A 519 8.91 -10.49 11.44
N THR A 520 9.71 -10.13 12.45
CA THR A 520 9.66 -8.80 13.07
C THR A 520 10.38 -7.73 12.27
N GLY A 521 11.17 -8.10 11.26
CA GLY A 521 12.04 -7.20 10.51
C GLY A 521 13.12 -6.53 11.37
N GLU A 522 13.88 -5.63 10.75
CA GLU A 522 15.06 -5.03 11.36
C GLU A 522 14.81 -3.60 11.85
N MET A 523 14.22 -2.74 11.02
CA MET A 523 14.14 -1.32 11.32
C MET A 523 12.98 -0.60 10.64
N TRP A 524 12.62 0.56 11.19
CA TRP A 524 11.65 1.48 10.58
C TRP A 524 12.36 2.48 9.68
N GLN A 525 11.94 2.56 8.42
CA GLN A 525 12.40 3.56 7.46
C GLN A 525 11.31 4.61 7.26
N ILE A 526 11.69 5.88 7.35
CA ILE A 526 10.76 7.00 7.07
C ILE A 526 10.51 7.08 5.57
N ILE A 527 9.24 7.29 5.21
CA ILE A 527 8.78 7.53 3.85
C ILE A 527 8.25 8.96 3.81
N GLY A 528 8.63 9.69 2.76
CA GLY A 528 8.18 11.07 2.61
C GLY A 528 6.68 11.18 2.33
N GLY A 529 6.13 12.33 2.69
CA GLY A 529 4.69 12.58 2.79
C GLY A 529 4.19 12.57 4.24
N ALA A 530 2.91 12.91 4.39
CA ALA A 530 2.22 12.89 5.68
C ALA A 530 0.81 12.32 5.52
N LEU A 531 0.51 11.25 6.26
CA LEU A 531 -0.76 10.55 6.21
C LEU A 531 -1.36 10.38 7.60
N ARG A 532 -2.68 10.50 7.66
CA ARG A 532 -3.55 10.32 8.82
C ARG A 532 -4.26 8.98 8.81
N GLU A 533 -4.45 8.37 7.64
CA GLU A 533 -4.89 6.99 7.45
C GLU A 533 -3.98 6.28 6.44
N ILE A 534 -3.83 4.96 6.62
CA ILE A 534 -3.05 4.11 5.72
C ILE A 534 -3.67 2.71 5.68
N SER A 535 -3.74 2.13 4.49
CA SER A 535 -4.23 0.77 4.28
C SER A 535 -3.43 0.11 3.15
N SER A 536 -3.01 -1.14 3.39
CA SER A 536 -2.18 -1.94 2.50
C SER A 536 -2.88 -3.26 2.25
N SER A 537 -2.94 -3.70 1.00
CA SER A 537 -3.61 -4.94 0.60
C SER A 537 -2.62 -6.10 0.50
N SER A 538 -2.90 -7.21 1.18
CA SER A 538 -2.19 -8.49 1.07
C SER A 538 -2.42 -9.22 -0.24
N ALA A 539 -3.52 -8.97 -0.95
CA ALA A 539 -3.77 -9.62 -2.24
C ALA A 539 -2.76 -9.19 -3.33
N ASN A 540 -2.43 -7.90 -3.36
CA ASN A 540 -1.82 -7.28 -4.55
C ASN A 540 -0.78 -6.19 -4.22
N GLY A 541 -0.54 -5.88 -2.94
CA GLY A 541 0.43 -4.86 -2.53
C GLY A 541 0.00 -3.42 -2.76
N TRP A 542 -1.28 -3.18 -3.12
CA TRP A 542 -1.79 -1.82 -3.23
C TRP A 542 -1.76 -1.13 -1.88
N LEU A 543 -1.31 0.12 -1.88
CA LEU A 543 -1.18 0.94 -0.68
C LEU A 543 -1.89 2.26 -0.90
N TRP A 544 -2.85 2.55 -0.02
CA TRP A 544 -3.65 3.75 -0.03
C TRP A 544 -3.54 4.47 1.30
N GLY A 545 -3.75 5.78 1.29
CA GLY A 545 -3.75 6.57 2.50
C GLY A 545 -4.39 7.93 2.29
N THR A 546 -4.76 8.56 3.40
CA THR A 546 -5.31 9.92 3.37
C THR A 546 -4.55 10.81 4.33
N ASN A 547 -4.42 12.10 4.03
CA ASN A 547 -3.77 13.05 4.93
C ASN A 547 -4.76 13.64 5.96
N ARG A 548 -4.29 14.54 6.82
CA ARG A 548 -5.12 15.17 7.87
C ARG A 548 -6.30 15.99 7.36
N TYR A 549 -6.29 16.38 6.07
CA TYR A 549 -7.35 17.12 5.40
C TYR A 549 -8.28 16.20 4.61
N GLY A 550 -8.04 14.89 4.65
CA GLY A 550 -8.78 13.89 3.90
C GLY A 550 -8.31 13.68 2.47
N ALA A 551 -7.33 14.43 1.96
CA ALA A 551 -6.84 14.22 0.60
C ALA A 551 -6.29 12.79 0.46
N THR A 552 -6.70 12.11 -0.61
CA THR A 552 -6.50 10.67 -0.79
C THR A 552 -5.40 10.39 -1.77
N TYR A 553 -4.57 9.41 -1.43
CA TYR A 553 -3.41 9.02 -2.23
C TYR A 553 -3.33 7.51 -2.35
N TYR A 554 -2.88 7.03 -3.50
CA TYR A 554 -2.37 5.68 -3.66
C TYR A 554 -0.88 5.72 -3.96
N ARG A 555 -0.16 4.66 -3.61
CA ARG A 555 1.25 4.52 -3.91
C ARG A 555 1.44 3.59 -5.08
N ILE A 556 2.25 3.99 -6.06
CA ILE A 556 2.69 3.08 -7.13
C ILE A 556 3.73 2.13 -6.51
N PRO A 557 3.54 0.81 -6.59
CA PRO A 557 4.54 -0.14 -6.18
C PRO A 557 5.78 0.07 -7.04
N SER A 558 6.90 0.47 -6.44
CA SER A 558 8.19 0.06 -7.01
C SER A 558 8.48 -1.33 -6.44
N ASP A 559 8.74 -2.32 -7.30
CA ASP A 559 8.88 -3.75 -6.97
C ASP A 559 9.73 -4.06 -5.70
N LYS A 560 10.60 -3.13 -5.31
CA LYS A 560 11.46 -3.15 -4.13
C LYS A 560 10.78 -2.91 -2.77
N TYR A 561 9.69 -2.14 -2.70
CA TYR A 561 9.02 -1.80 -1.43
C TYR A 561 7.74 -2.61 -1.18
N ALA A 562 7.14 -3.13 -2.25
CA ALA A 562 5.89 -3.89 -2.16
C ALA A 562 6.05 -5.15 -1.31
N ARG A 563 7.20 -5.84 -1.40
CA ARG A 563 7.42 -7.16 -0.77
C ARG A 563 8.12 -7.14 0.59
N GLY A 564 8.62 -5.99 1.06
CA GLY A 564 9.62 -5.98 2.15
C GLY A 564 10.93 -6.75 1.84
N MET A 565 11.03 -7.36 0.65
CA MET A 565 12.12 -8.21 0.20
C MET A 565 13.26 -7.35 -0.35
N GLY A 566 14.42 -7.42 0.29
CA GLY A 566 15.70 -7.18 -0.39
C GLY A 566 16.50 -5.95 0.04
N LEU A 567 16.72 -5.72 1.34
CA LEU A 567 17.78 -4.82 1.80
C LEU A 567 18.75 -5.51 2.77
N ASN A 568 19.28 -6.66 2.35
CA ASN A 568 20.45 -7.25 3.02
C ASN A 568 21.73 -6.62 2.45
N TRP A 569 22.67 -6.23 3.32
CA TRP A 569 24.01 -5.83 2.88
C TRP A 569 24.74 -7.04 2.29
N ILE A 570 24.89 -7.06 0.97
CA ILE A 570 25.70 -8.07 0.27
C ILE A 570 27.13 -7.53 0.19
N THR A 571 28.09 -8.31 0.70
CA THR A 571 29.50 -7.94 0.57
C THR A 571 29.96 -8.17 -0.88
N VAL A 572 30.22 -7.08 -1.60
CA VAL A 572 30.89 -7.13 -2.91
C VAL A 572 32.41 -7.08 -2.69
N PRO A 573 33.21 -8.01 -3.24
CA PRO A 573 34.65 -8.03 -3.02
C PRO A 573 35.36 -6.74 -3.49
N GLY A 574 36.04 -6.05 -2.58
CA GLY A 574 36.81 -4.83 -2.87
C GLY A 574 37.00 -3.96 -1.64
N GLN A 575 38.10 -3.20 -1.57
CA GLN A 575 38.35 -2.21 -0.50
C GLN A 575 38.48 -0.83 -1.14
N LEU A 576 37.35 -0.19 -1.41
CA LEU A 576 37.31 1.10 -2.11
C LEU A 576 37.40 2.26 -1.12
N GLU A 577 38.06 3.33 -1.53
CA GLU A 577 38.22 4.58 -0.77
C GLU A 577 37.12 5.58 -1.12
N SER A 578 36.53 5.47 -2.32
CA SER A 578 35.41 6.27 -2.81
C SER A 578 34.52 5.42 -3.72
N LEU A 579 33.22 5.70 -3.72
CA LEU A 579 32.22 5.04 -4.57
C LEU A 579 31.33 6.10 -5.24
N GLY A 580 30.94 5.87 -6.49
CA GLY A 580 29.91 6.60 -7.21
C GLY A 580 28.96 5.62 -7.89
N VAL A 581 27.66 5.88 -7.85
CA VAL A 581 26.63 4.99 -8.41
C VAL A 581 25.63 5.83 -9.19
N GLY A 582 25.32 5.38 -10.41
CA GLY A 582 24.29 5.92 -11.27
C GLY A 582 23.93 4.90 -12.34
N GLN A 583 23.10 5.27 -13.32
CA GLN A 583 22.73 4.36 -14.42
C GLN A 583 23.93 4.03 -15.32
N ALA A 584 24.96 4.89 -15.38
CA ALA A 584 26.26 4.57 -16.01
C ALA A 584 27.11 3.57 -15.19
N GLY A 585 26.51 2.99 -14.14
CA GLY A 585 26.98 1.86 -13.36
C GLY A 585 27.63 2.20 -12.03
N VAL A 586 28.21 1.19 -11.40
CA VAL A 586 28.88 1.30 -10.10
C VAL A 586 30.38 1.52 -10.32
N TRP A 587 30.88 2.66 -9.86
CA TRP A 587 32.27 3.06 -9.98
C TRP A 587 32.91 3.26 -8.62
N GLY A 588 34.21 3.03 -8.54
CA GLY A 588 34.95 3.25 -7.30
C GLY A 588 36.39 3.63 -7.55
N VAL A 589 37.03 4.15 -6.52
CA VAL A 589 38.44 4.50 -6.53
C VAL A 589 39.14 3.76 -5.39
N ILE A 590 40.30 3.19 -5.69
CA ILE A 590 41.24 2.67 -4.68
C ILE A 590 42.64 3.17 -5.02
N ARG A 591 43.32 3.82 -4.07
CA ARG A 591 44.70 4.33 -4.23
C ARG A 591 44.88 5.17 -5.49
N ASN A 592 43.93 6.07 -5.72
CA ASN A 592 43.81 6.96 -6.88
C ASN A 592 43.56 6.27 -8.25
N VAL A 593 43.23 4.99 -8.29
CA VAL A 593 42.93 4.27 -9.53
C VAL A 593 41.41 4.08 -9.63
N PRO A 594 40.75 4.55 -10.70
CA PRO A 594 39.33 4.33 -10.90
C PRO A 594 39.04 2.90 -11.40
N TYR A 595 37.94 2.33 -10.95
CA TYR A 595 37.41 1.03 -11.34
C TYR A 595 35.93 1.15 -11.65
N TYR A 596 35.48 0.33 -12.59
CA TYR A 596 34.07 0.13 -12.94
C TYR A 596 33.69 -1.30 -12.59
N LEU A 597 32.53 -1.52 -11.97
CA LEU A 597 32.01 -2.85 -11.68
C LEU A 597 31.32 -3.38 -12.95
N SER A 598 31.83 -4.46 -13.55
CA SER A 598 31.28 -4.99 -14.80
C SER A 598 29.79 -5.30 -14.69
N ASP A 599 29.08 -5.18 -15.82
CA ASP A 599 27.66 -5.56 -15.93
C ASP A 599 26.72 -4.75 -15.01
N THR A 600 27.12 -3.52 -14.64
CA THR A 600 26.31 -2.61 -13.81
C THR A 600 25.78 -1.38 -14.53
N TYR A 601 26.19 -1.14 -15.77
CA TYR A 601 25.61 -0.12 -16.65
C TYR A 601 24.17 -0.53 -16.97
N ASP A 602 23.22 0.38 -16.76
CA ASP A 602 21.76 0.16 -16.73
C ASP A 602 21.26 -0.87 -15.70
N ASP A 603 22.15 -1.52 -14.94
CA ASP A 603 21.84 -2.52 -13.92
C ASP A 603 22.71 -2.33 -12.67
N SER A 604 22.60 -1.15 -12.04
CA SER A 604 23.41 -0.79 -10.87
C SER A 604 23.18 -1.70 -9.64
N GLU A 605 22.18 -2.59 -9.68
CA GLU A 605 21.86 -3.56 -8.63
C GLU A 605 22.62 -4.91 -8.80
N ASN A 606 23.33 -5.10 -9.90
CA ASN A 606 24.10 -6.32 -10.15
C ASN A 606 25.33 -6.45 -9.24
N THR A 607 25.21 -7.28 -8.21
CA THR A 607 26.28 -7.56 -7.23
C THR A 607 27.29 -8.61 -7.67
N LYS A 608 27.10 -9.26 -8.83
CA LYS A 608 27.96 -10.35 -9.35
C LYS A 608 29.07 -9.85 -10.29
N GLY A 609 29.07 -8.55 -10.60
CA GLY A 609 30.08 -7.91 -11.43
C GLY A 609 31.50 -8.06 -10.89
N LYS A 610 32.49 -7.82 -11.76
CA LYS A 610 33.91 -7.78 -11.41
C LYS A 610 34.48 -6.39 -11.57
N TRP A 611 35.30 -5.94 -10.62
CA TRP A 611 35.99 -4.66 -10.73
C TRP A 611 36.98 -4.66 -11.89
N VAL A 612 36.65 -3.90 -12.93
CA VAL A 612 37.49 -3.65 -14.09
C VAL A 612 38.27 -2.36 -13.86
N LYS A 613 39.59 -2.46 -13.93
CA LYS A 613 40.47 -1.28 -13.81
C LYS A 613 40.25 -0.36 -15.00
N VAL A 614 40.00 0.91 -14.71
CA VAL A 614 39.84 1.95 -15.73
C VAL A 614 41.09 2.83 -15.76
N GLY A 615 41.57 3.15 -16.97
CA GLY A 615 42.74 4.00 -17.15
C GLY A 615 42.49 5.42 -16.62
N GLY A 616 43.47 6.00 -15.94
CA GLY A 616 43.41 7.36 -15.37
C GLY A 616 43.87 7.41 -13.91
N THR A 617 43.82 8.61 -13.33
CA THR A 617 44.10 8.83 -11.91
C THR A 617 43.00 9.71 -11.33
N MET A 618 42.20 9.18 -10.41
CA MET A 618 41.07 9.86 -9.79
C MET A 618 41.14 9.71 -8.28
N LYS A 619 40.85 10.77 -7.54
CA LYS A 619 40.68 10.73 -6.09
C LYS A 619 39.26 10.26 -5.74
N GLU A 620 38.28 10.80 -6.45
CA GLU A 620 36.84 10.52 -6.27
C GLU A 620 36.16 10.50 -7.64
N VAL A 621 35.03 9.81 -7.72
CA VAL A 621 34.19 9.69 -8.92
C VAL A 621 32.73 9.95 -8.55
N SER A 622 31.97 10.51 -9.48
CA SER A 622 30.54 10.75 -9.38
C SER A 622 29.87 10.36 -10.70
N VAL A 623 28.72 9.68 -10.62
CA VAL A 623 28.15 8.93 -11.73
C VAL A 623 26.71 9.39 -11.98
N GLY A 624 26.40 9.68 -13.24
CA GLY A 624 25.11 10.12 -13.75
C GLY A 624 24.33 9.00 -14.45
N ILE A 625 23.43 9.40 -15.34
CA ILE A 625 22.67 8.51 -16.21
C ILE A 625 23.61 7.81 -17.21
N ASP A 626 24.34 8.60 -17.98
CA ASP A 626 25.23 8.17 -19.07
C ASP A 626 26.60 8.89 -19.00
N ILE A 627 26.86 9.61 -17.91
CA ILE A 627 28.10 10.35 -17.67
C ILE A 627 28.80 9.90 -16.39
N VAL A 628 30.12 9.95 -16.41
CA VAL A 628 30.96 9.71 -15.23
C VAL A 628 31.96 10.85 -15.13
N TRP A 629 32.02 11.45 -13.96
CA TRP A 629 32.94 12.55 -13.66
C TRP A 629 33.88 12.14 -12.55
N GLY A 630 35.11 12.61 -12.63
CA GLY A 630 36.14 12.31 -11.67
C GLY A 630 36.88 13.58 -11.27
N ILE A 631 37.40 13.60 -10.06
CA ILE A 631 38.26 14.67 -9.58
C ILE A 631 39.57 14.12 -9.10
N ASN A 632 40.66 14.82 -9.41
CA ASN A 632 41.99 14.53 -8.90
C ASN A 632 42.71 15.85 -8.55
N PRO A 633 43.95 15.82 -8.02
CA PRO A 633 44.67 17.03 -7.64
C PRO A 633 44.90 18.04 -8.77
N PHE A 634 44.70 17.68 -10.04
CA PHE A 634 44.86 18.55 -11.21
C PHE A 634 43.54 19.18 -11.69
N GLY A 635 42.39 18.72 -11.20
CA GLY A 635 41.08 19.29 -11.53
C GLY A 635 40.00 18.23 -11.72
N ILE A 636 38.92 18.64 -12.36
CA ILE A 636 37.77 17.79 -12.70
C ILE A 636 37.92 17.28 -14.14
N PHE A 637 37.49 16.05 -14.37
CA PHE A 637 37.55 15.36 -15.65
C PHE A 637 36.20 14.67 -15.92
N SER A 638 35.78 14.65 -17.18
CA SER A 638 34.63 13.87 -17.66
C SER A 638 35.11 12.64 -18.42
N ARG A 639 34.47 11.49 -18.20
CA ARG A 639 34.72 10.26 -18.95
C ARG A 639 34.03 10.34 -20.30
N THR A 640 34.75 10.01 -21.37
CA THR A 640 34.22 10.07 -22.75
C THR A 640 34.18 8.70 -23.42
N GLY A 641 33.25 8.54 -24.37
CA GLY A 641 33.08 7.33 -25.17
C GLY A 641 32.44 6.14 -24.45
N MET A 642 31.59 6.41 -23.45
CA MET A 642 30.77 5.40 -22.80
C MET A 642 29.53 5.08 -23.66
N SER A 643 29.13 3.81 -23.66
CA SER A 643 27.88 3.30 -24.24
C SER A 643 27.54 1.96 -23.59
N ASP A 644 26.39 1.39 -23.90
CA ASP A 644 25.95 0.08 -23.43
C ASP A 644 26.96 -1.03 -23.81
N GLU A 645 27.58 -0.92 -25.01
CA GLU A 645 28.62 -1.86 -25.47
C GLU A 645 30.02 -1.54 -24.91
N ASN A 646 30.25 -0.33 -24.43
CA ASN A 646 31.50 0.12 -23.84
C ASN A 646 31.28 0.92 -22.55
N PRO A 647 30.76 0.28 -21.48
CA PRO A 647 30.29 0.99 -20.29
C PRO A 647 31.44 1.61 -19.49
N ALA A 648 32.67 1.10 -19.61
CA ALA A 648 33.84 1.70 -18.99
C ALA A 648 34.35 2.95 -19.74
N GLY A 649 33.84 3.23 -20.94
CA GLY A 649 34.30 4.32 -21.80
C GLY A 649 35.77 4.23 -22.21
N ASN A 650 36.27 5.28 -22.85
CA ASN A 650 37.60 5.30 -23.45
C ASN A 650 38.61 6.08 -22.61
N THR A 651 38.35 7.38 -22.41
CA THR A 651 39.34 8.33 -21.89
C THR A 651 38.74 9.33 -20.91
N TRP A 652 39.61 9.99 -20.14
CA TRP A 652 39.23 11.12 -19.28
C TRP A 652 39.65 12.43 -19.94
N GLU A 653 38.71 13.36 -20.06
CA GLU A 653 38.94 14.68 -20.65
C GLU A 653 38.86 15.77 -19.56
N PRO A 654 39.83 16.70 -19.51
CA PRO A 654 39.84 17.75 -18.50
C PRO A 654 38.69 18.73 -18.75
N VAL A 655 37.98 19.06 -17.67
CA VAL A 655 36.92 20.06 -17.68
C VAL A 655 37.50 21.44 -17.35
N PRO A 656 37.25 22.48 -18.18
CA PRO A 656 37.67 23.84 -17.90
C PRO A 656 37.23 24.32 -16.52
N GLN A 657 38.17 24.88 -15.76
CA GLN A 657 37.94 25.37 -14.40
C GLN A 657 37.52 26.86 -14.44
N PRO A 658 36.67 27.33 -13.50
CA PRO A 658 36.38 28.76 -13.34
C PRO A 658 37.67 29.57 -13.12
N ALA A 659 37.76 30.74 -13.76
CA ALA A 659 38.95 31.58 -13.69
C ALA A 659 39.27 31.99 -12.25
N GLY A 660 40.47 31.62 -11.78
CA GLY A 660 40.97 31.97 -10.43
C GLY A 660 40.46 31.07 -9.30
N ASP A 661 39.69 30.03 -9.59
CA ASP A 661 39.20 29.07 -8.60
C ASP A 661 39.54 27.63 -9.01
N LYS A 662 39.99 26.83 -8.04
CA LYS A 662 40.28 25.41 -8.24
C LYS A 662 39.20 24.58 -7.58
N LEU A 663 38.46 23.81 -8.37
CA LEU A 663 37.41 22.95 -7.85
C LEU A 663 38.03 21.77 -7.08
N THR A 664 37.44 21.45 -5.94
CA THR A 664 37.89 20.48 -4.95
C THR A 664 36.94 19.32 -4.75
N THR A 665 35.68 19.44 -5.20
CA THR A 665 34.71 18.33 -5.27
C THR A 665 33.85 18.44 -6.52
N VAL A 666 33.27 17.31 -6.94
CA VAL A 666 32.28 17.23 -8.00
C VAL A 666 31.20 16.23 -7.62
N SER A 667 29.95 16.55 -7.92
CA SER A 667 28.81 15.66 -7.77
C SER A 667 27.94 15.77 -9.02
N VAL A 668 27.58 14.62 -9.55
CA VAL A 668 26.65 14.44 -10.65
C VAL A 668 25.34 13.89 -10.08
N ASN A 669 24.23 14.48 -10.48
CA ASN A 669 22.91 13.94 -10.17
C ASN A 669 22.69 12.67 -11.02
N SER A 670 22.48 11.55 -10.36
CA SER A 670 22.28 10.23 -10.99
C SER A 670 20.98 10.11 -11.79
N ALA A 671 20.04 11.06 -11.65
CA ALA A 671 18.74 11.05 -12.33
C ALA A 671 18.55 12.18 -13.37
N SER A 672 19.46 13.15 -13.45
CA SER A 672 19.31 14.28 -14.39
C SER A 672 20.60 14.67 -15.11
N ASN A 673 21.74 14.09 -14.74
CA ASN A 673 23.07 14.54 -15.17
C ASN A 673 23.45 15.96 -14.74
N ASP A 674 22.66 16.62 -13.88
CA ASP A 674 23.04 17.94 -13.35
C ASP A 674 24.37 17.84 -12.61
N ILE A 675 25.28 18.76 -12.93
CA ILE A 675 26.63 18.75 -12.35
C ILE A 675 26.82 19.94 -11.43
N TRP A 676 27.17 19.62 -10.19
CA TRP A 676 27.57 20.58 -9.17
C TRP A 676 29.02 20.35 -8.78
N ALA A 677 29.75 21.44 -8.55
CA ALA A 677 31.13 21.40 -8.08
C ALA A 677 31.35 22.46 -7.01
N SER A 678 32.35 22.27 -6.16
CA SER A 678 32.74 23.29 -5.19
C SER A 678 34.24 23.53 -5.22
N SER A 679 34.66 24.76 -4.92
CA SER A 679 36.01 25.08 -4.48
C SER A 679 36.03 25.22 -2.96
N THR A 680 37.17 25.59 -2.40
CA THR A 680 37.27 25.94 -0.96
C THR A 680 36.43 27.14 -0.56
N THR A 681 35.92 27.94 -1.51
CA THR A 681 35.23 29.21 -1.22
C THR A 681 33.90 29.40 -1.95
N LYS A 682 33.60 28.61 -3.00
CA LYS A 682 32.41 28.79 -3.83
C LYS A 682 31.80 27.48 -4.28
N VAL A 683 30.52 27.51 -4.64
CA VAL A 683 29.78 26.42 -5.26
C VAL A 683 29.40 26.82 -6.68
N TYR A 684 29.45 25.87 -7.59
CA TYR A 684 29.26 26.03 -9.02
C TYR A 684 28.22 25.04 -9.52
N HIS A 685 27.29 25.53 -10.33
CA HIS A 685 26.37 24.72 -11.12
C HIS A 685 26.78 24.83 -12.59
N ARG A 686 26.88 23.70 -13.30
CA ARG A 686 27.20 23.70 -14.73
C ARG A 686 25.90 23.72 -15.52
N GLN A 687 25.66 24.83 -16.23
CA GLN A 687 24.57 24.97 -17.20
C GLN A 687 24.89 24.29 -18.53
#